data_AF-A0A1H9W529-F1
#
_entry.id   AF-A0A1H9W529-F1
#
_cell.length_a   1.000
_cell.length_b   1.000
_cell.length_c   1.000
_cell.angle_alpha   90.00
_cell.angle_beta   90.00
_cell.angle_gamma   90.00
#
_symmetry.space_group_name_H-M   'P 1'
#
loop_
_entity.id
_entity.type
_entity.pdbx_description
1 polymer ?
#
loop_
_entity_poly.entity_id
_entity_poly.type
_entity_poly.pdbx_seq_one_letter_code
_entity_poly.pdbx_strand_id
1 'polypeptide(L)'
;MIRDELNYNDSVEPNTKEIEKLKSNFPQFFSKDGKFLVERFNEMLSEQNIDLDREGYELKFLGKSYAKYLTGTKTTTVLTPDIEHNTKDINNKSENLYIIGDNLDAIKQLVNSYSNKIKCIYIDPPYNTGSDGFVYPDNFKFTKDSLADAIGIEVDEAERILNMAGKSTHSAWLTFMYPRLMLARDLLTDDGVIFISIDEEEMANLQLLCDEIFGEENKIGEIVRNTNSSKNQALFLSTSHDYCLVYGKNMNRLTEKHSENKWAVPKNNIKEYLDKVKFLKKQGLSNEEITAELKILTKYPRFIDFENYWYFDDRGLYRKDNLGGVKNGNMEPIINPLTGKEDPVPPGGYRHNKDKIQELIDDDRIHFDTEGNLPTIKRYLFENMNQRPKAIMSDDQRPDDSLMKEFKTPFDNPKQLAFMKRILSIVDKDSIILDFFSGSSTTAHAVMQLNAEDQGSRKYIMVQLPEQIEKDKPAYKAGYRTIDELGRTRIEKAAIKIKKETDAKIDYGYKLYRLNEPDDNMLHNILEFDPYNTTIFEDMTEGLTFDGVPGHATILSTWMNMDGYGLTTESQRIRLNQYEVDLVQDSLYIIDPGLDSEDVMELIKLIETNEVNISRIVLYPYSIVFNVLHELKRNITNLRNNKNVSLIERY
;
A
#
# COMPACT_ATOMS: atom_id res chain seq x y z
N MET A 1 -7.64 -26.86 0.34
CA MET A 1 -7.36 -25.54 -0.20
C MET A 1 -7.70 -25.44 -1.67
N ILE A 2 -6.92 -25.99 -2.60
CA ILE A 2 -7.11 -25.69 -4.04
C ILE A 2 -8.45 -26.27 -4.54
N ARG A 3 -8.80 -27.49 -4.14
CA ARG A 3 -10.12 -28.06 -4.47
C ARG A 3 -11.24 -27.27 -3.80
N ASP A 4 -11.06 -26.86 -2.55
CA ASP A 4 -12.03 -26.00 -1.85
C ASP A 4 -12.23 -24.65 -2.56
N GLU A 5 -11.15 -24.05 -3.08
CA GLU A 5 -11.15 -22.78 -3.82
C GLU A 5 -11.81 -22.91 -5.19
N LEU A 6 -11.49 -23.99 -5.93
CA LEU A 6 -12.14 -24.31 -7.21
C LEU A 6 -13.65 -24.52 -7.03
N ASN A 7 -14.04 -25.35 -6.07
CA ASN A 7 -15.45 -25.60 -5.77
C ASN A 7 -16.18 -24.32 -5.36
N TYR A 8 -15.52 -23.43 -4.60
CA TYR A 8 -16.10 -22.14 -4.25
C TYR A 8 -16.27 -21.26 -5.50
N ASN A 9 -15.26 -21.19 -6.36
CA ASN A 9 -15.26 -20.39 -7.58
C ASN A 9 -16.35 -20.81 -8.57
N ASP A 10 -16.73 -22.08 -8.61
CA ASP A 10 -17.85 -22.59 -9.43
C ASP A 10 -19.20 -22.01 -9.01
N SER A 11 -19.32 -21.51 -7.78
CA SER A 11 -20.54 -20.89 -7.24
C SER A 11 -20.51 -19.36 -7.23
N VAL A 12 -19.43 -18.75 -7.71
CA VAL A 12 -19.28 -17.29 -7.72
C VAL A 12 -20.07 -16.68 -8.87
N GLU A 13 -20.88 -15.70 -8.55
CA GLU A 13 -21.56 -14.80 -9.46
C GLU A 13 -20.95 -13.38 -9.33
N PRO A 14 -21.18 -12.47 -10.30
CA PRO A 14 -20.65 -11.12 -10.25
C PRO A 14 -20.96 -10.33 -8.97
N ASN A 15 -22.10 -10.60 -8.32
CA ASN A 15 -22.52 -9.92 -7.09
C ASN A 15 -22.25 -10.72 -5.81
N THR A 16 -21.58 -11.88 -5.90
CA THR A 16 -21.39 -12.79 -4.74
C THR A 16 -20.77 -12.05 -3.56
N LYS A 17 -19.73 -11.24 -3.80
CA LYS A 17 -19.04 -10.49 -2.75
C LYS A 17 -19.96 -9.52 -2.01
N GLU A 18 -20.78 -8.76 -2.74
CA GLU A 18 -21.75 -7.82 -2.16
C GLU A 18 -22.82 -8.56 -1.36
N ILE A 19 -23.33 -9.67 -1.90
CA ILE A 19 -24.36 -10.48 -1.24
C ILE A 19 -23.81 -11.11 0.05
N GLU A 20 -22.58 -11.61 0.06
CA GLU A 20 -21.94 -12.13 1.27
C GLU A 20 -21.73 -11.04 2.34
N LYS A 21 -21.31 -9.85 1.93
CA LYS A 21 -21.21 -8.69 2.85
C LYS A 21 -22.57 -8.30 3.42
N LEU A 22 -23.63 -8.31 2.60
CA LEU A 22 -24.99 -8.04 3.09
C LEU A 22 -25.49 -9.12 4.05
N LYS A 23 -25.27 -10.40 3.73
CA LYS A 23 -25.70 -11.53 4.58
C LYS A 23 -24.99 -11.53 5.93
N SER A 24 -23.69 -11.25 5.94
CA SER A 24 -22.88 -11.25 7.16
C SER A 24 -23.20 -10.08 8.09
N ASN A 25 -23.40 -8.87 7.54
CA ASN A 25 -23.64 -7.66 8.34
C ASN A 25 -25.11 -7.36 8.61
N PHE A 26 -26.01 -7.82 7.74
CA PHE A 26 -27.44 -7.54 7.82
C PHE A 26 -28.31 -8.79 7.58
N PRO A 27 -28.14 -9.86 8.38
CA PRO A 27 -28.85 -11.13 8.19
C PRO A 27 -30.39 -10.98 8.30
N GLN A 28 -30.89 -9.96 8.99
CA GLN A 28 -32.32 -9.69 9.15
C GLN A 28 -33.04 -9.39 7.83
N PHE A 29 -32.32 -9.02 6.77
CA PHE A 29 -32.90 -8.77 5.44
C PHE A 29 -32.87 -10.00 4.55
N PHE A 30 -32.60 -11.19 5.10
CA PHE A 30 -32.67 -12.45 4.38
C PHE A 30 -33.68 -13.38 5.03
N SER A 31 -34.49 -14.06 4.21
CA SER A 31 -35.41 -15.10 4.69
C SER A 31 -34.64 -16.35 5.11
N LYS A 32 -35.34 -17.30 5.76
CA LYS A 32 -34.79 -18.64 6.05
C LYS A 32 -34.30 -19.36 4.78
N ASP A 33 -34.93 -19.09 3.64
CA ASP A 33 -34.57 -19.66 2.34
C ASP A 33 -33.53 -18.81 1.59
N GLY A 34 -32.94 -17.80 2.24
CA GLY A 34 -31.87 -16.96 1.69
C GLY A 34 -32.33 -15.86 0.72
N LYS A 35 -33.65 -15.62 0.57
CA LYS A 35 -34.19 -14.56 -0.30
C LYS A 35 -34.03 -13.18 0.35
N PHE A 36 -33.61 -12.18 -0.42
CA PHE A 36 -33.51 -10.80 0.05
C PHE A 36 -34.90 -10.17 0.27
N LEU A 37 -35.12 -9.61 1.46
CA LEU A 37 -36.37 -9.01 1.90
C LEU A 37 -36.37 -7.50 1.60
N VAL A 38 -36.57 -7.16 0.32
CA VAL A 38 -36.47 -5.78 -0.19
C VAL A 38 -37.40 -4.79 0.52
N GLU A 39 -38.63 -5.19 0.85
CA GLU A 39 -39.61 -4.33 1.53
C GLU A 39 -39.09 -3.93 2.93
N ARG A 40 -38.60 -4.91 3.69
CA ARG A 40 -38.01 -4.68 5.02
C ARG A 40 -36.77 -3.79 4.97
N PHE A 41 -35.95 -3.92 3.93
CA PHE A 41 -34.79 -3.06 3.72
C PHE A 41 -35.21 -1.61 3.42
N ASN A 42 -36.20 -1.43 2.54
CA ASN A 42 -36.76 -0.11 2.22
C ASN A 42 -37.44 0.56 3.42
N GLU A 43 -38.12 -0.21 4.27
CA GLU A 43 -38.67 0.29 5.54
C GLU A 43 -37.56 0.85 6.45
N MET A 44 -36.47 0.09 6.65
CA MET A 44 -35.31 0.56 7.45
C MET A 44 -34.72 1.86 6.89
N LEU A 45 -34.56 1.97 5.56
CA LEU A 45 -34.05 3.19 4.93
C LEU A 45 -34.98 4.40 5.16
N SER A 46 -36.29 4.15 5.30
CA SER A 46 -37.30 5.18 5.53
C SER A 46 -37.40 5.64 6.98
N GLU A 47 -36.94 4.83 7.95
CA GLU A 47 -37.02 5.14 9.38
C GLU A 47 -36.07 6.26 9.85
N GLN A 48 -35.08 6.65 9.05
CA GLN A 48 -33.92 7.45 9.49
C GLN A 48 -33.74 8.82 8.78
N ASN A 49 -34.75 9.40 8.11
CA ASN A 49 -34.57 10.66 7.35
C ASN A 49 -33.35 10.61 6.41
N ILE A 50 -33.07 9.46 5.80
CA ILE A 50 -32.02 9.33 4.79
C ILE A 50 -32.59 9.90 3.50
N ASP A 51 -31.97 10.97 2.98
CA ASP A 51 -32.32 11.49 1.66
C ASP A 51 -31.91 10.46 0.60
N LEU A 52 -32.92 9.89 -0.08
CA LEU A 52 -32.71 8.94 -1.16
C LEU A 52 -32.52 9.72 -2.46
N ASP A 53 -31.29 9.70 -2.98
CA ASP A 53 -31.03 10.22 -4.31
C ASP A 53 -31.64 9.30 -5.37
N ARG A 54 -32.29 9.92 -6.36
CA ARG A 54 -32.88 9.23 -7.53
C ARG A 54 -32.11 9.52 -8.81
N GLU A 55 -31.12 10.41 -8.75
CA GLU A 55 -30.19 10.69 -9.84
C GLU A 55 -28.91 9.89 -9.60
N GLY A 56 -28.61 8.94 -10.48
CA GLY A 56 -27.39 8.13 -10.40
C GLY A 56 -26.62 8.19 -11.71
N TYR A 57 -25.33 8.49 -11.63
CA TYR A 57 -24.39 8.32 -12.74
C TYR A 57 -23.64 7.00 -12.56
N GLU A 58 -23.47 6.23 -13.65
CA GLU A 58 -22.70 4.99 -13.63
C GLU A 58 -21.73 4.95 -14.82
N LEU A 59 -20.45 4.66 -14.54
CA LEU A 59 -19.49 4.29 -15.57
C LEU A 59 -19.77 2.87 -16.06
N LYS A 60 -20.25 2.74 -17.30
CA LYS A 60 -20.45 1.44 -17.98
C LYS A 60 -19.32 1.15 -18.96
N PHE A 61 -18.78 -0.07 -18.91
CA PHE A 61 -17.76 -0.54 -19.82
C PHE A 61 -17.89 -2.05 -20.06
N LEU A 62 -17.42 -2.52 -21.23
CA LEU A 62 -17.38 -3.95 -21.55
C LEU A 62 -16.44 -4.66 -20.58
N GLY A 63 -16.90 -5.76 -19.98
CA GLY A 63 -16.09 -6.53 -19.01
C GLY A 63 -16.34 -6.16 -17.55
N LYS A 64 -17.20 -5.18 -17.23
CA LYS A 64 -17.53 -4.80 -15.84
C LYS A 64 -18.08 -5.97 -15.02
N SER A 65 -19.01 -6.75 -15.57
CA SER A 65 -19.56 -7.95 -14.90
C SER A 65 -18.49 -9.01 -14.65
N TYR A 66 -17.55 -9.18 -15.61
CA TYR A 66 -16.43 -10.10 -15.46
C TYR A 66 -15.43 -9.62 -14.41
N ALA A 67 -15.11 -8.32 -14.38
CA ALA A 67 -14.27 -7.72 -13.33
C ALA A 67 -14.87 -7.90 -11.92
N LYS A 68 -16.20 -7.77 -11.79
CA LYS A 68 -16.93 -8.06 -10.55
C LYS A 68 -16.84 -9.54 -10.17
N TYR A 69 -17.06 -10.45 -11.13
CA TYR A 69 -16.86 -11.88 -10.93
C TYR A 69 -15.43 -12.21 -10.43
N LEU A 70 -14.39 -11.66 -11.07
CA LEU A 70 -13.00 -11.84 -10.65
C LEU A 70 -12.72 -11.35 -9.23
N THR A 71 -13.47 -10.35 -8.76
CA THR A 71 -13.36 -9.82 -7.39
C THR A 71 -13.95 -10.81 -6.36
N GLY A 72 -14.95 -11.59 -6.76
CA GLY A 72 -15.60 -12.60 -5.92
C GLY A 72 -14.87 -13.94 -5.86
N THR A 73 -14.02 -14.26 -6.85
CA THR A 73 -13.28 -15.53 -6.89
C THR A 73 -12.08 -15.55 -5.94
N LYS A 74 -11.78 -16.73 -5.40
CA LYS A 74 -10.53 -17.03 -4.70
C LYS A 74 -9.42 -17.33 -5.69
N THR A 75 -8.19 -17.03 -5.31
CA THR A 75 -7.00 -17.41 -6.09
C THR A 75 -6.74 -18.90 -5.89
N THR A 76 -6.22 -19.57 -6.92
CA THR A 76 -5.73 -20.95 -6.85
C THR A 76 -4.19 -21.01 -6.78
N THR A 77 -3.54 -19.84 -6.71
CA THR A 77 -2.09 -19.75 -6.54
C THR A 77 -1.71 -20.10 -5.10
N VAL A 78 -0.51 -20.65 -4.93
CA VAL A 78 0.08 -20.95 -3.63
C VAL A 78 1.27 -20.02 -3.35
N LEU A 79 1.52 -19.76 -2.07
CA LEU A 79 2.63 -18.92 -1.60
C LEU A 79 3.83 -19.80 -1.30
N THR A 80 4.90 -19.70 -2.08
CA THR A 80 6.17 -20.40 -1.83
C THR A 80 7.19 -19.42 -1.23
N PRO A 81 7.76 -19.69 -0.04
CA PRO A 81 8.79 -18.84 0.55
C PRO A 81 10.14 -19.09 -0.12
N ASP A 82 10.92 -18.04 -0.37
CA ASP A 82 12.33 -18.18 -0.73
C ASP A 82 13.16 -18.45 0.54
N ILE A 83 13.40 -19.74 0.84
CA ILE A 83 14.06 -20.17 2.08
C ILE A 83 15.48 -19.59 2.19
N GLU A 84 16.26 -19.60 1.11
CA GLU A 84 17.62 -19.08 1.13
C GLU A 84 17.65 -17.57 1.39
N HIS A 85 16.76 -16.81 0.74
CA HIS A 85 16.64 -15.38 0.96
C HIS A 85 16.17 -15.08 2.39
N ASN A 86 15.13 -15.77 2.85
CA ASN A 86 14.44 -15.46 4.11
C ASN A 86 15.25 -15.84 5.34
N THR A 87 16.18 -16.80 5.23
CA THR A 87 17.02 -17.23 6.36
C THR A 87 18.26 -16.35 6.57
N LYS A 88 18.58 -15.45 5.64
CA LYS A 88 19.71 -14.50 5.79
C LYS A 88 19.50 -13.62 7.02
N ASP A 89 20.58 -13.30 7.73
CA ASP A 89 20.54 -12.50 8.97
C ASP A 89 19.83 -11.14 8.83
N ILE A 90 19.91 -10.53 7.65
CA ILE A 90 19.24 -9.26 7.36
C ILE A 90 17.72 -9.41 7.17
N ASN A 91 17.24 -10.62 6.82
CA ASN A 91 15.87 -10.89 6.39
C ASN A 91 15.05 -11.74 7.36
N ASN A 92 15.69 -12.59 8.18
CA ASN A 92 15.00 -13.58 9.02
C ASN A 92 13.92 -12.98 9.95
N LYS A 93 14.22 -11.81 10.51
CA LYS A 93 13.32 -11.06 11.39
C LYS A 93 12.65 -9.87 10.69
N SER A 94 12.80 -9.75 9.38
CA SER A 94 12.19 -8.67 8.63
C SER A 94 10.67 -8.79 8.67
N GLU A 95 10.02 -7.64 8.83
CA GLU A 95 8.57 -7.50 8.71
C GLU A 95 8.15 -6.92 7.36
N ASN A 96 9.12 -6.48 6.55
CA ASN A 96 8.88 -6.11 5.16
C ASN A 96 8.70 -7.35 4.27
N LEU A 97 7.94 -7.21 3.19
CA LEU A 97 7.59 -8.28 2.26
C LEU A 97 7.82 -7.89 0.81
N TYR A 98 8.24 -8.87 0.02
CA TYR A 98 8.25 -8.82 -1.44
C TYR A 98 7.57 -10.08 -1.99
N ILE A 99 6.54 -9.92 -2.81
CA ILE A 99 5.79 -11.01 -3.42
C ILE A 99 6.00 -10.95 -4.94
N ILE A 100 6.54 -12.03 -5.50
CA ILE A 100 6.68 -12.19 -6.95
C ILE A 100 5.46 -12.91 -7.49
N GLY A 101 4.72 -12.29 -8.41
CA GLY A 101 3.53 -12.89 -9.03
C GLY A 101 2.55 -11.85 -9.58
N ASP A 102 1.43 -12.32 -10.15
CA ASP A 102 0.36 -11.41 -10.55
C ASP A 102 -0.22 -10.70 -9.32
N ASN A 103 -0.47 -9.42 -9.48
CA ASN A 103 -0.92 -8.58 -8.38
C ASN A 103 -2.37 -8.81 -7.98
N LEU A 104 -3.25 -9.28 -8.87
CA LEU A 104 -4.60 -9.65 -8.48
C LEU A 104 -4.57 -10.86 -7.52
N ASP A 105 -3.79 -11.88 -7.87
CA ASP A 105 -3.61 -13.06 -7.01
C ASP A 105 -2.90 -12.72 -5.70
N ALA A 106 -1.86 -11.87 -5.74
CA ALA A 106 -1.19 -11.40 -4.53
C ALA A 106 -2.13 -10.64 -3.61
N ILE A 107 -2.98 -9.75 -4.14
CA ILE A 107 -3.95 -9.02 -3.33
C ILE A 107 -4.99 -9.98 -2.75
N LYS A 108 -5.46 -10.98 -3.51
CA LYS A 108 -6.37 -12.03 -2.99
C LYS A 108 -5.72 -12.81 -1.84
N GLN A 109 -4.43 -13.15 -1.95
CA GLN A 109 -3.68 -13.74 -0.84
C GLN A 109 -3.65 -12.79 0.36
N LEU A 110 -3.31 -11.51 0.14
CA LEU A 110 -3.19 -10.52 1.21
C LEU A 110 -4.53 -10.26 1.92
N VAL A 111 -5.68 -10.37 1.25
CA VAL A 111 -7.01 -10.18 1.87
C VAL A 111 -7.20 -11.12 3.07
N ASN A 112 -6.66 -12.34 3.02
CA ASN A 112 -6.81 -13.30 4.12
C ASN A 112 -6.20 -12.84 5.45
N SER A 113 -5.10 -12.08 5.44
CA SER A 113 -4.36 -11.71 6.65
C SER A 113 -4.12 -10.21 6.84
N TYR A 114 -4.35 -9.39 5.81
CA TYR A 114 -4.10 -7.94 5.82
C TYR A 114 -5.35 -7.09 5.59
N SER A 115 -6.54 -7.69 5.50
CA SER A 115 -7.80 -6.91 5.47
C SER A 115 -7.89 -5.94 6.65
N ASN A 116 -8.19 -4.68 6.35
CA ASN A 116 -8.22 -3.56 7.30
C ASN A 116 -6.90 -3.30 8.06
N LYS A 117 -5.74 -3.67 7.51
CA LYS A 117 -4.42 -3.45 8.15
C LYS A 117 -3.48 -2.52 7.39
N ILE A 118 -3.74 -2.27 6.11
CA ILE A 118 -2.87 -1.42 5.28
C ILE A 118 -3.21 0.05 5.49
N LYS A 119 -2.23 0.86 5.90
CA LYS A 119 -2.46 2.28 6.16
C LYS A 119 -2.36 3.13 4.90
N CYS A 120 -1.45 2.76 4.01
CA CYS A 120 -1.20 3.47 2.76
C CYS A 120 -1.05 2.50 1.61
N ILE A 121 -1.71 2.79 0.50
CA ILE A 121 -1.43 2.14 -0.78
C ILE A 121 -0.86 3.20 -1.72
N TYR A 122 0.26 2.91 -2.36
CA TYR A 122 0.71 3.67 -3.52
C TYR A 122 0.81 2.70 -4.69
N ILE A 123 0.29 3.10 -5.85
CA ILE A 123 0.46 2.33 -7.07
C ILE A 123 0.77 3.23 -8.27
N ASP A 124 1.55 2.66 -9.17
CA ASP A 124 1.91 3.23 -10.46
C ASP A 124 1.51 2.25 -11.58
N PRO A 125 0.19 2.13 -11.86
CA PRO A 125 -0.30 1.22 -12.88
C PRO A 125 0.20 1.60 -14.29
N PRO A 126 0.09 0.71 -15.29
CA PRO A 126 0.28 1.10 -16.69
C PRO A 126 -0.65 2.25 -17.07
N TYR A 127 -0.17 3.22 -17.84
CA TYR A 127 -0.91 4.45 -18.17
C TYR A 127 -1.79 4.29 -19.42
N ASN A 128 -1.63 3.19 -20.16
CA ASN A 128 -2.33 2.88 -21.40
C ASN A 128 -2.04 3.84 -22.56
N THR A 129 -0.81 4.36 -22.64
CA THR A 129 -0.43 5.39 -23.64
C THR A 129 -0.31 4.85 -25.08
N GLY A 130 -0.44 3.54 -25.25
CA GLY A 130 -0.14 2.82 -26.50
C GLY A 130 1.35 2.64 -26.79
N SER A 131 2.24 3.27 -26.02
CA SER A 131 3.70 3.08 -26.11
C SER A 131 4.34 2.47 -24.87
N ASP A 132 3.56 2.32 -23.78
CA ASP A 132 3.95 1.64 -22.54
C ASP A 132 3.81 0.12 -22.59
N GLY A 133 3.28 -0.42 -23.70
CA GLY A 133 3.17 -1.87 -23.94
C GLY A 133 2.00 -2.54 -23.22
N PHE A 134 1.10 -1.78 -22.58
CA PHE A 134 -0.05 -2.38 -21.90
C PHE A 134 -0.97 -3.12 -22.88
N VAL A 135 -1.26 -4.37 -22.54
CA VAL A 135 -2.32 -5.18 -23.15
C VAL A 135 -3.03 -5.94 -22.04
N TYR A 136 -4.33 -6.18 -22.20
CA TYR A 136 -5.09 -6.96 -21.23
C TYR A 136 -4.50 -8.37 -21.10
N PRO A 137 -3.96 -8.74 -19.91
CA PRO A 137 -3.07 -9.89 -19.78
C PRO A 137 -3.80 -11.21 -19.53
N ASP A 138 -5.13 -11.19 -19.40
CA ASP A 138 -5.92 -12.36 -19.05
C ASP A 138 -5.87 -13.43 -20.15
N ASN A 139 -5.59 -14.65 -19.73
CA ASN A 139 -5.66 -15.85 -20.56
C ASN A 139 -6.92 -16.62 -20.17
N PHE A 140 -8.07 -16.14 -20.65
CA PHE A 140 -9.38 -16.66 -20.29
C PHE A 140 -9.42 -18.20 -20.41
N LYS A 141 -9.71 -18.89 -19.30
CA LYS A 141 -9.95 -20.34 -19.28
C LYS A 141 -11.39 -20.72 -19.70
N PHE A 142 -12.22 -19.73 -20.05
CA PHE A 142 -13.63 -19.89 -20.39
C PHE A 142 -13.87 -19.96 -21.90
N THR A 143 -14.83 -20.78 -22.31
CA THR A 143 -15.52 -20.61 -23.60
C THR A 143 -16.59 -19.52 -23.47
N LYS A 144 -17.05 -18.95 -24.59
CA LYS A 144 -18.09 -17.91 -24.58
C LYS A 144 -19.39 -18.36 -23.89
N ASP A 145 -19.81 -19.61 -24.10
CA ASP A 145 -21.01 -20.16 -23.48
C ASP A 145 -20.81 -20.34 -21.96
N SER A 146 -19.67 -20.93 -21.55
CA SER A 146 -19.37 -21.11 -20.11
C SER A 146 -19.22 -19.78 -19.37
N LEU A 147 -18.66 -18.75 -20.03
CA LEU A 147 -18.56 -17.42 -19.45
C LEU A 147 -19.94 -16.78 -19.33
N ALA A 148 -20.75 -16.83 -20.40
CA ALA A 148 -22.11 -16.29 -20.41
C ALA A 148 -22.96 -16.86 -19.26
N ASP A 149 -22.89 -18.18 -19.06
CA ASP A 149 -23.57 -18.86 -17.97
C ASP A 149 -23.00 -18.43 -16.59
N ALA A 150 -21.68 -18.39 -16.44
CA ALA A 150 -21.03 -18.07 -15.16
C ALA A 150 -21.30 -16.64 -14.67
N ILE A 151 -21.35 -15.66 -15.56
CA ILE A 151 -21.55 -14.24 -15.19
C ILE A 151 -22.93 -13.69 -15.55
N GLY A 152 -23.83 -14.53 -16.07
CA GLY A 152 -25.21 -14.18 -16.36
C GLY A 152 -25.38 -13.11 -17.44
N ILE A 153 -24.64 -13.23 -18.54
CA ILE A 153 -24.68 -12.27 -19.67
C ILE A 153 -25.03 -12.99 -20.98
N GLU A 154 -25.36 -12.20 -22.00
CA GLU A 154 -25.58 -12.73 -23.34
C GLU A 154 -24.27 -13.30 -23.95
N VAL A 155 -24.37 -14.40 -24.71
CA VAL A 155 -23.22 -15.09 -25.33
C VAL A 155 -22.41 -14.14 -26.24
N ASP A 156 -23.07 -13.23 -26.95
CA ASP A 156 -22.41 -12.23 -27.78
C ASP A 156 -21.59 -11.23 -26.95
N GLU A 157 -22.05 -10.89 -25.74
CA GLU A 157 -21.28 -10.05 -24.82
C GLU A 157 -20.09 -10.80 -24.26
N ALA A 158 -20.28 -12.07 -23.87
CA ALA A 158 -19.20 -12.94 -23.41
C ALA A 158 -18.10 -13.09 -24.48
N GLU A 159 -18.47 -13.31 -25.74
CA GLU A 159 -17.51 -13.37 -26.85
C GLU A 159 -16.73 -12.05 -27.01
N ARG A 160 -17.38 -10.90 -26.83
CA ARG A 160 -16.69 -9.59 -26.87
C ARG A 160 -15.72 -9.41 -25.71
N ILE A 161 -16.05 -9.90 -24.51
CA ILE A 161 -15.16 -9.88 -23.34
C ILE A 161 -13.93 -10.76 -23.61
N LEU A 162 -14.11 -11.99 -24.09
CA LEU A 162 -12.99 -12.89 -24.42
C LEU A 162 -12.05 -12.27 -25.48
N ASN A 163 -12.63 -11.61 -26.49
CA ASN A 163 -11.90 -10.90 -27.53
C ASN A 163 -11.17 -9.62 -27.04
N MET A 164 -11.23 -9.29 -25.75
CA MET A 164 -10.51 -8.17 -25.14
C MET A 164 -9.06 -8.53 -24.79
N ALA A 165 -8.73 -9.81 -24.63
CA ALA A 165 -7.36 -10.27 -24.41
C ALA A 165 -6.41 -9.71 -25.49
N GLY A 166 -5.25 -9.23 -25.05
CA GLY A 166 -4.27 -8.63 -25.94
C GLY A 166 -4.61 -7.23 -26.48
N LYS A 167 -5.73 -6.63 -26.06
CA LYS A 167 -6.10 -5.25 -26.45
C LYS A 167 -5.77 -4.24 -25.36
N SER A 168 -5.63 -2.98 -25.76
CA SER A 168 -5.29 -1.81 -24.94
C SER A 168 -6.42 -0.76 -24.92
N THR A 169 -7.68 -1.19 -24.99
CA THR A 169 -8.82 -0.26 -24.95
C THR A 169 -9.11 0.19 -23.51
N HIS A 170 -9.80 1.33 -23.33
CA HIS A 170 -10.23 1.78 -21.99
C HIS A 170 -11.03 0.72 -21.23
N SER A 171 -11.91 -0.03 -21.91
CA SER A 171 -12.66 -1.14 -21.27
C SER A 171 -11.74 -2.25 -20.79
N ALA A 172 -10.66 -2.54 -21.52
CA ALA A 172 -9.66 -3.53 -21.15
C ALA A 172 -8.87 -3.08 -19.92
N TRP A 173 -8.43 -1.82 -19.90
CA TRP A 173 -7.75 -1.22 -18.76
C TRP A 173 -8.64 -1.13 -17.51
N LEU A 174 -9.89 -0.71 -17.66
CA LEU A 174 -10.88 -0.68 -16.57
C LEU A 174 -11.17 -2.09 -16.03
N THR A 175 -11.32 -3.09 -16.90
CA THR A 175 -11.52 -4.50 -16.47
C THR A 175 -10.31 -5.02 -15.69
N PHE A 176 -9.10 -4.61 -16.07
CA PHE A 176 -7.86 -4.93 -15.36
C PHE A 176 -7.78 -4.26 -13.98
N MET A 177 -8.08 -2.96 -13.89
CA MET A 177 -7.92 -2.18 -12.65
C MET A 177 -9.04 -2.40 -11.63
N TYR A 178 -10.27 -2.63 -12.07
CA TYR A 178 -11.45 -2.75 -11.21
C TYR A 178 -11.28 -3.76 -10.05
N PRO A 179 -10.95 -5.05 -10.29
CA PRO A 179 -10.85 -6.02 -9.19
C PRO A 179 -9.70 -5.70 -8.23
N ARG A 180 -8.60 -5.16 -8.76
CA ARG A 180 -7.40 -4.77 -7.98
C ARG A 180 -7.74 -3.65 -7.01
N LEU A 181 -8.41 -2.59 -7.48
CA LEU A 181 -8.82 -1.45 -6.65
C LEU A 181 -9.90 -1.85 -5.63
N MET A 182 -10.86 -2.68 -6.02
CA MET A 182 -11.88 -3.19 -5.10
C MET A 182 -11.28 -3.99 -3.94
N LEU A 183 -10.34 -4.89 -4.21
CA LEU A 183 -9.67 -5.66 -3.17
C LEU A 183 -8.68 -4.80 -2.36
N ALA A 184 -7.99 -3.85 -3.00
CA ALA A 184 -7.14 -2.88 -2.32
C ALA A 184 -7.90 -2.07 -1.26
N ARG A 185 -9.16 -1.68 -1.54
CA ARG A 185 -10.04 -1.03 -0.55
C ARG A 185 -10.33 -1.91 0.67
N ASP A 186 -10.46 -3.22 0.50
CA ASP A 186 -10.67 -4.15 1.62
C ASP A 186 -9.41 -4.30 2.50
N LEU A 187 -8.22 -4.07 1.93
CA LEU A 187 -6.96 -4.07 2.68
C LEU A 187 -6.75 -2.81 3.54
N LEU A 188 -7.25 -1.65 3.10
CA LEU A 188 -7.05 -0.38 3.80
C LEU A 188 -7.67 -0.37 5.21
N THR A 189 -6.99 0.21 6.20
CA THR A 189 -7.62 0.61 7.47
C THR A 189 -8.70 1.65 7.22
N ASP A 190 -9.66 1.84 8.13
CA ASP A 190 -10.73 2.83 7.96
C ASP A 190 -10.21 4.25 7.72
N ASP A 191 -9.09 4.59 8.36
CA ASP A 191 -8.38 5.85 8.17
C ASP A 191 -7.25 5.74 7.13
N GLY A 192 -7.27 4.70 6.30
CA GLY A 192 -6.27 4.42 5.27
C GLY A 192 -6.47 5.25 4.00
N VAL A 193 -5.40 5.44 3.25
CA VAL A 193 -5.38 6.25 2.02
C VAL A 193 -4.72 5.51 0.86
N ILE A 194 -5.20 5.77 -0.36
CA ILE A 194 -4.60 5.28 -1.60
C ILE A 194 -4.15 6.45 -2.48
N PHE A 195 -2.95 6.32 -3.05
CA PHE A 195 -2.36 7.22 -4.03
C PHE A 195 -2.15 6.45 -5.33
N ILE A 196 -2.68 6.98 -6.45
CA ILE A 196 -2.61 6.30 -7.74
C ILE A 196 -2.03 7.26 -8.78
N SER A 197 -0.83 6.97 -9.25
CA SER A 197 -0.23 7.72 -10.37
C SER A 197 -0.90 7.37 -11.70
N ILE A 198 -1.14 8.37 -12.53
CA ILE A 198 -1.75 8.21 -13.86
C ILE A 198 -1.40 9.41 -14.75
N ASP A 199 -1.43 9.27 -16.07
CA ASP A 199 -1.37 10.40 -17.00
C ASP A 199 -2.76 10.79 -17.54
N GLU A 200 -2.79 11.66 -18.55
CA GLU A 200 -4.03 12.16 -19.14
C GLU A 200 -4.92 11.09 -19.81
N GLU A 201 -4.38 9.94 -20.20
CA GLU A 201 -5.11 8.97 -21.04
C GLU A 201 -6.23 8.26 -20.26
N GLU A 202 -5.95 7.86 -19.02
CA GLU A 202 -6.89 7.12 -18.17
C GLU A 202 -7.34 7.91 -16.92
N MET A 203 -6.91 9.17 -16.75
CA MET A 203 -7.22 9.96 -15.55
C MET A 203 -8.73 10.04 -15.24
N ALA A 204 -9.55 10.38 -16.24
CA ALA A 204 -11.00 10.51 -16.05
C ALA A 204 -11.66 9.15 -15.75
N ASN A 205 -11.23 8.10 -16.47
CA ASN A 205 -11.75 6.74 -16.29
C ASN A 205 -11.40 6.19 -14.91
N LEU A 206 -10.16 6.38 -14.47
CA LEU A 206 -9.69 5.98 -13.15
C LEU A 206 -10.42 6.75 -12.05
N GLN A 207 -10.66 8.05 -12.21
CA GLN A 207 -11.39 8.83 -11.22
C GLN A 207 -12.81 8.28 -11.05
N LEU A 208 -13.56 8.10 -12.14
CA LEU A 208 -14.91 7.57 -12.09
C LEU A 208 -14.97 6.14 -11.52
N LEU A 209 -13.95 5.33 -11.84
CA LEU A 209 -13.78 4.00 -11.24
C LEU A 209 -13.54 4.08 -9.72
N CYS A 210 -12.70 5.03 -9.26
CA CYS A 210 -12.46 5.24 -7.84
C CYS A 210 -13.70 5.80 -7.12
N ASP A 211 -14.45 6.70 -7.75
CA ASP A 211 -15.70 7.24 -7.22
C ASP A 211 -16.72 6.09 -6.98
N GLU A 212 -16.81 5.11 -7.89
CA GLU A 212 -17.65 3.92 -7.70
C GLU A 212 -17.13 3.01 -6.57
N ILE A 213 -15.83 2.77 -6.49
CA ILE A 213 -15.25 1.79 -5.55
C ILE A 213 -15.12 2.34 -4.13
N PHE A 214 -14.65 3.57 -3.98
CA PHE A 214 -14.36 4.21 -2.71
C PHE A 214 -15.49 5.13 -2.24
N GLY A 215 -16.39 5.56 -3.11
CA GLY A 215 -17.35 6.63 -2.85
C GLY A 215 -16.75 8.00 -3.15
N GLU A 216 -17.46 8.83 -3.91
CA GLU A 216 -17.02 10.18 -4.29
C GLU A 216 -16.74 11.05 -3.05
N GLU A 217 -17.49 10.86 -1.97
CA GLU A 217 -17.30 11.57 -0.70
C GLU A 217 -15.95 11.28 -0.03
N ASN A 218 -15.29 10.20 -0.44
CA ASN A 218 -13.98 9.79 0.06
C ASN A 218 -12.82 10.27 -0.82
N LYS A 219 -13.09 11.06 -1.87
CA LYS A 219 -12.05 11.73 -2.66
C LYS A 219 -11.38 12.83 -1.82
N ILE A 220 -10.06 12.73 -1.65
CA ILE A 220 -9.25 13.72 -0.92
C ILE A 220 -8.79 14.83 -1.85
N GLY A 221 -8.39 14.46 -3.07
CA GLY A 221 -7.97 15.41 -4.09
C GLY A 221 -7.14 14.77 -5.20
N GLU A 222 -6.55 15.63 -6.00
CA GLU A 222 -5.71 15.27 -7.13
C GLU A 222 -4.41 16.07 -7.03
N ILE A 223 -3.29 15.37 -7.11
CA ILE A 223 -1.98 15.97 -7.16
C ILE A 223 -1.56 16.05 -8.63
N VAL A 224 -1.37 17.26 -9.13
CA VAL A 224 -0.72 17.53 -10.42
C VAL A 224 0.78 17.58 -10.17
N ARG A 225 1.52 16.60 -10.70
CA ARG A 225 2.96 16.49 -10.53
C ARG A 225 3.64 16.93 -11.82
N ASN A 226 4.44 18.00 -11.73
CA ASN A 226 5.20 18.48 -12.87
C ASN A 226 6.30 17.48 -13.26
N THR A 227 6.47 17.25 -14.56
CA THR A 227 7.48 16.39 -15.15
C THR A 227 8.41 17.23 -16.02
N ASN A 228 9.71 16.90 -16.03
CA ASN A 228 10.70 17.65 -16.83
C ASN A 228 10.59 17.37 -18.34
N SER A 229 9.70 16.48 -18.74
CA SER A 229 9.53 16.03 -20.11
C SER A 229 8.49 16.88 -20.81
N SER A 230 8.85 18.09 -21.25
CA SER A 230 8.00 18.83 -22.18
C SER A 230 7.90 18.03 -23.49
N LYS A 231 6.68 17.67 -23.91
CA LYS A 231 6.41 17.05 -25.20
C LYS A 231 6.73 18.07 -26.31
N ASN A 232 8.01 18.27 -26.63
CA ASN A 232 8.51 19.30 -27.56
C ASN A 232 8.03 19.09 -29.00
N GLN A 233 7.49 17.91 -29.31
CA GLN A 233 6.89 17.56 -30.60
C GLN A 233 5.36 17.77 -30.63
N ALA A 234 4.75 18.20 -29.52
CA ALA A 234 3.31 18.43 -29.47
C ALA A 234 2.91 19.56 -30.42
N LEU A 235 1.86 19.34 -31.22
CA LEU A 235 1.37 20.30 -32.19
C LEU A 235 0.63 21.50 -31.56
N PHE A 236 -0.04 21.28 -30.42
CA PHE A 236 -0.92 22.28 -29.80
C PHE A 236 -0.47 22.64 -28.37
N LEU A 237 -0.47 21.67 -27.45
CA LEU A 237 -0.14 21.87 -26.04
C LEU A 237 0.96 20.90 -25.62
N SER A 238 2.04 21.43 -25.04
CA SER A 238 3.13 20.62 -24.50
C SER A 238 2.82 20.25 -23.06
N THR A 239 2.12 19.12 -22.87
CA THR A 239 1.87 18.56 -21.54
C THR A 239 3.19 18.22 -20.86
N SER A 240 3.36 18.68 -19.62
CA SER A 240 4.58 18.53 -18.80
C SER A 240 4.23 18.19 -17.36
N HIS A 241 3.13 17.46 -17.16
CA HIS A 241 2.68 17.00 -15.86
C HIS A 241 2.00 15.64 -16.01
N ASP A 242 1.95 14.90 -14.91
CA ASP A 242 1.06 13.76 -14.71
C ASP A 242 0.25 13.97 -13.42
N TYR A 243 -0.59 13.00 -13.09
CA TYR A 243 -1.53 13.09 -11.97
C TYR A 243 -1.23 12.02 -10.92
N CYS A 244 -1.65 12.30 -9.69
CA CYS A 244 -1.77 11.31 -8.63
C CYS A 244 -3.09 11.53 -7.89
N LEU A 245 -4.04 10.60 -8.09
CA LEU A 245 -5.34 10.63 -7.44
C LEU A 245 -5.21 10.15 -5.99
N VAL A 246 -5.94 10.80 -5.08
CA VAL A 246 -5.89 10.52 -3.65
C VAL A 246 -7.30 10.27 -3.11
N TYR A 247 -7.52 9.07 -2.58
CA TYR A 247 -8.77 8.66 -1.93
C TYR A 247 -8.50 8.14 -0.52
N GLY A 248 -9.43 8.39 0.39
CA GLY A 248 -9.50 7.71 1.69
C GLY A 248 -10.40 6.48 1.61
N LYS A 249 -10.28 5.55 2.56
CA LYS A 249 -11.31 4.52 2.76
C LYS A 249 -12.57 5.09 3.42
N ASN A 250 -12.40 5.98 4.40
CA ASN A 250 -13.47 6.66 5.10
C ASN A 250 -13.05 8.09 5.48
N MET A 251 -13.63 9.09 4.82
CA MET A 251 -13.33 10.51 5.01
C MET A 251 -13.66 11.01 6.41
N ASN A 252 -14.73 10.49 7.02
CA ASN A 252 -15.13 10.88 8.37
C ASN A 252 -14.06 10.46 9.38
N ARG A 253 -13.58 9.21 9.30
CA ARG A 253 -12.50 8.71 10.16
C ARG A 253 -11.18 9.46 9.96
N LEU A 254 -10.84 9.78 8.71
CA LEU A 254 -9.67 10.62 8.41
C LEU A 254 -9.80 12.03 9.00
N THR A 255 -10.98 12.64 8.89
CA THR A 255 -11.25 13.98 9.41
C THR A 255 -11.18 14.00 10.93
N GLU A 256 -11.76 13.00 11.60
CA GLU A 256 -11.66 12.83 13.06
C GLU A 256 -10.18 12.75 13.49
N LYS A 257 -9.40 11.88 12.85
CA LYS A 257 -7.97 11.67 13.15
C LYS A 257 -7.12 12.93 12.95
N HIS A 258 -7.38 13.71 11.91
CA HIS A 258 -6.55 14.84 11.51
C HIS A 258 -7.12 16.22 11.90
N SER A 259 -8.16 16.25 12.74
CA SER A 259 -8.79 17.47 13.26
C SER A 259 -7.80 18.41 13.96
N GLU A 260 -6.92 17.85 14.80
CA GLU A 260 -5.89 18.58 15.55
C GLU A 260 -4.49 18.45 14.95
N ASN A 261 -4.22 17.36 14.22
CA ASN A 261 -2.93 17.10 13.58
C ASN A 261 -3.06 16.94 12.07
N LYS A 262 -3.32 18.06 11.41
CA LYS A 262 -3.44 18.15 9.96
C LYS A 262 -2.12 17.76 9.27
N TRP A 263 -2.20 17.14 8.10
CA TRP A 263 -1.05 16.71 7.30
C TRP A 263 -0.05 17.82 7.00
N ALA A 264 1.24 17.52 7.19
CA ALA A 264 2.32 18.45 6.97
C ALA A 264 3.49 17.73 6.28
N VAL A 265 4.11 18.41 5.32
CA VAL A 265 5.29 17.96 4.59
C VAL A 265 6.35 19.06 4.60
N PRO A 266 7.64 18.74 4.48
CA PRO A 266 8.67 19.76 4.35
C PRO A 266 8.39 20.73 3.19
N LYS A 267 8.81 21.98 3.34
CA LYS A 267 8.79 22.96 2.24
C LYS A 267 9.67 22.49 1.07
N ASN A 268 9.25 22.76 -0.16
CA ASN A 268 9.95 22.29 -1.35
C ASN A 268 11.36 22.88 -1.37
N ASN A 269 12.37 22.08 -1.70
CA ASN A 269 13.77 22.50 -1.81
C ASN A 269 14.36 23.15 -0.53
N ILE A 270 13.77 22.90 0.65
CA ILE A 270 14.25 23.49 1.91
C ILE A 270 15.71 23.15 2.22
N LYS A 271 16.12 21.90 1.95
CA LYS A 271 17.52 21.48 2.15
C LYS A 271 18.47 22.27 1.25
N GLU A 272 18.15 22.37 -0.04
CA GLU A 272 18.94 23.15 -1.02
C GLU A 272 19.03 24.62 -0.60
N TYR A 273 17.92 25.21 -0.16
CA TYR A 273 17.87 26.59 0.29
C TYR A 273 18.77 26.82 1.53
N LEU A 274 18.66 25.95 2.54
CA LEU A 274 19.49 26.01 3.74
C LEU A 274 20.98 25.78 3.44
N ASP A 275 21.32 24.87 2.53
CA ASP A 275 22.70 24.62 2.15
C ASP A 275 23.30 25.80 1.39
N LYS A 276 22.50 26.51 0.58
CA LYS A 276 22.93 27.77 -0.06
C LYS A 276 23.23 28.85 0.99
N VAL A 277 22.41 28.96 2.04
CA VAL A 277 22.67 29.89 3.16
C VAL A 277 23.98 29.54 3.86
N LYS A 278 24.20 28.26 4.19
CA LYS A 278 25.47 27.81 4.80
C LYS A 278 26.66 28.12 3.91
N PHE A 279 26.52 27.97 2.59
CA PHE A 279 27.55 28.33 1.63
C PHE A 279 27.85 29.83 1.65
N LEU A 280 26.84 30.71 1.62
CA LEU A 280 27.02 32.16 1.67
C LEU A 280 27.71 32.58 2.98
N LYS A 281 27.31 32.00 4.12
CA LYS A 281 27.99 32.22 5.41
C LYS A 281 29.46 31.81 5.36
N LYS A 282 29.78 30.67 4.74
CA LYS A 282 31.15 30.17 4.60
C LYS A 282 32.03 31.08 3.72
N GLN A 283 31.43 31.85 2.81
CA GLN A 283 32.14 32.87 2.02
C GLN A 283 32.41 34.16 2.81
N GLY A 284 31.90 34.29 4.04
CA GLY A 284 32.16 35.44 4.92
C GLY A 284 31.30 36.67 4.63
N LEU A 285 30.17 36.51 3.92
CA LEU A 285 29.23 37.60 3.66
C LEU A 285 28.56 38.09 4.96
N SER A 286 28.25 39.38 5.03
CA SER A 286 27.45 39.98 6.11
C SER A 286 25.98 39.53 6.05
N ASN A 287 25.23 39.77 7.13
CA ASN A 287 23.81 39.43 7.20
C ASN A 287 22.98 40.18 6.13
N GLU A 288 23.35 41.43 5.84
CA GLU A 288 22.74 42.27 4.80
C GLU A 288 23.05 41.74 3.39
N GLU A 289 24.30 41.34 3.14
CA GLU A 289 24.73 40.76 1.87
C GLU A 289 24.02 39.41 1.61
N ILE A 290 23.94 38.56 2.62
CA ILE A 290 23.18 37.30 2.56
C ILE A 290 21.71 37.61 2.25
N THR A 291 21.12 38.59 2.94
CA THR A 291 19.73 38.99 2.70
C THR A 291 19.49 39.43 1.25
N ALA A 292 20.41 40.21 0.66
CA ALA A 292 20.31 40.67 -0.72
C ALA A 292 20.38 39.51 -1.73
N GLU A 293 21.33 38.60 -1.55
CA GLU A 293 21.50 37.39 -2.37
C GLU A 293 20.26 36.49 -2.33
N LEU A 294 19.74 36.25 -1.12
CA LEU A 294 18.56 35.41 -0.95
C LEU A 294 17.30 36.03 -1.54
N LYS A 295 17.16 37.37 -1.48
CA LYS A 295 16.03 38.08 -2.10
C LYS A 295 16.01 37.94 -3.62
N ILE A 296 17.17 37.78 -4.25
CA ILE A 296 17.27 37.45 -5.68
C ILE A 296 16.90 35.98 -5.89
N LEU A 297 17.42 35.09 -5.05
CA LEU A 297 17.21 33.64 -5.16
C LEU A 297 15.74 33.23 -5.02
N THR A 298 14.98 33.87 -4.14
CA THR A 298 13.57 33.56 -3.91
C THR A 298 12.64 33.99 -5.05
N LYS A 299 13.15 34.74 -6.04
CA LYS A 299 12.39 35.07 -7.26
C LYS A 299 12.32 33.90 -8.25
N TYR A 300 13.19 32.90 -8.10
CA TYR A 300 13.15 31.72 -8.95
C TYR A 300 12.01 30.78 -8.52
N PRO A 301 11.21 30.23 -9.46
CA PRO A 301 10.11 29.32 -9.13
C PRO A 301 10.49 28.14 -8.23
N ARG A 302 11.73 27.68 -8.31
CA ARG A 302 12.29 26.62 -7.45
C ARG A 302 12.22 26.97 -5.95
N PHE A 303 12.32 28.24 -5.59
CA PHE A 303 12.34 28.73 -4.20
C PHE A 303 11.08 29.54 -3.84
N ILE A 304 9.99 29.36 -4.59
CA ILE A 304 8.74 30.10 -4.39
C ILE A 304 8.12 29.88 -3.00
N ASP A 305 8.35 28.72 -2.36
CA ASP A 305 7.91 28.46 -0.99
C ASP A 305 8.59 29.37 0.06
N PHE A 306 9.65 30.07 -0.35
CA PHE A 306 10.45 30.99 0.45
C PHE A 306 10.30 32.44 -0.01
N GLU A 307 9.26 32.80 -0.77
CA GLU A 307 9.00 34.16 -1.33
C GLU A 307 8.83 35.27 -0.29
N ASN A 308 9.23 35.08 0.97
CA ASN A 308 9.42 36.15 1.96
C ASN A 308 10.52 35.80 3.00
N TYR A 309 11.13 34.62 2.91
CA TYR A 309 12.12 34.10 3.87
C TYR A 309 13.55 34.40 3.43
N TRP A 310 13.81 35.63 2.98
CA TRP A 310 15.15 36.06 2.57
C TRP A 310 15.85 36.96 3.58
N TYR A 311 15.17 37.42 4.63
CA TYR A 311 15.87 38.17 5.69
C TYR A 311 16.71 37.21 6.52
N PHE A 312 17.94 37.62 6.82
CA PHE A 312 18.88 36.82 7.57
C PHE A 312 19.47 37.64 8.72
N ASP A 313 19.49 37.06 9.91
CA ASP A 313 20.21 37.57 11.08
C ASP A 313 20.99 36.42 11.76
N ASP A 314 21.60 36.70 12.91
CA ASP A 314 22.41 35.74 13.64
C ASP A 314 21.60 34.50 14.10
N ARG A 315 20.29 34.64 14.28
CA ARG A 315 19.36 33.56 14.65
C ARG A 315 18.91 32.76 13.42
N GLY A 316 18.87 33.37 12.24
CA GLY A 316 18.80 32.68 10.96
C GLY A 316 17.84 33.33 9.98
N LEU A 317 17.29 32.51 9.08
CA LEU A 317 16.33 32.97 8.07
C LEU A 317 14.99 33.32 8.71
N TYR A 318 14.46 34.50 8.39
CA TYR A 318 13.12 34.90 8.78
C TYR A 318 12.40 35.64 7.67
N ARG A 319 11.09 35.75 7.85
CA ARG A 319 10.24 36.68 7.12
C ARG A 319 9.67 37.73 8.06
N LYS A 320 9.35 38.90 7.51
CA LYS A 320 8.55 39.91 8.21
C LYS A 320 7.08 39.49 8.18
N ASP A 321 6.38 39.70 9.29
CA ASP A 321 4.95 39.45 9.42
C ASP A 321 4.30 40.56 10.27
N ASN A 322 2.97 40.67 10.21
CA ASN A 322 2.24 41.73 10.88
C ASN A 322 2.26 41.55 12.41
N LEU A 323 2.82 42.54 13.10
CA LEU A 323 2.84 42.64 14.57
C LEU A 323 1.49 43.13 15.14
N GLY A 324 0.62 43.69 14.29
CA GLY A 324 -0.69 44.23 14.68
C GLY A 324 -1.72 44.15 13.56
N GLY A 325 -2.67 45.09 13.56
CA GLY A 325 -3.77 45.11 12.58
C GLY A 325 -5.03 44.39 13.06
N VAL A 326 -5.17 44.18 14.38
CA VAL A 326 -6.32 43.46 14.96
C VAL A 326 -7.36 44.45 15.49
N LYS A 327 -8.63 44.05 15.52
CA LYS A 327 -9.69 44.88 16.11
C LYS A 327 -9.48 44.98 17.63
N ASN A 328 -9.49 46.20 18.17
CA ASN A 328 -9.25 46.49 19.60
C ASN A 328 -7.89 45.99 20.12
N GLY A 329 -6.84 46.09 19.30
CA GLY A 329 -5.47 45.82 19.69
C GLY A 329 -4.88 46.88 20.62
N ASN A 330 -3.65 46.63 21.09
CA ASN A 330 -2.92 47.54 21.94
C ASN A 330 -2.46 48.78 21.16
N MET A 331 -2.82 49.97 21.63
CA MET A 331 -2.51 51.24 20.97
C MET A 331 -1.28 51.94 21.54
N GLU A 332 -0.61 51.37 22.54
CA GLU A 332 0.62 51.95 23.09
C GLU A 332 1.76 51.89 22.06
N PRO A 333 2.37 53.05 21.70
CA PRO A 333 3.54 53.08 20.81
C PRO A 333 4.74 52.35 21.41
N ILE A 334 5.58 51.79 20.55
CA ILE A 334 6.86 51.19 20.96
C ILE A 334 8.01 52.11 20.58
N ILE A 335 9.05 52.15 21.42
CA ILE A 335 10.26 52.91 21.13
C ILE A 335 11.17 52.06 20.24
N ASN A 336 11.51 52.60 19.07
CA ASN A 336 12.43 51.99 18.14
C ASN A 336 13.88 52.12 18.65
N PRO A 337 14.57 51.02 18.96
CA PRO A 337 15.92 51.05 19.53
C PRO A 337 16.97 51.59 18.55
N LEU A 338 16.70 51.59 17.24
CA LEU A 338 17.61 52.09 16.21
C LEU A 338 17.55 53.61 16.06
N THR A 339 16.38 54.22 16.28
CA THR A 339 16.16 55.66 16.08
C THR A 339 15.94 56.44 17.38
N GLY A 340 15.62 55.75 18.47
CA GLY A 340 15.24 56.34 19.76
C GLY A 340 13.87 57.03 19.76
N LYS A 341 13.06 56.85 18.72
CA LYS A 341 11.74 57.48 18.54
C LYS A 341 10.60 56.45 18.64
N GLU A 342 9.39 56.92 18.86
CA GLU A 342 8.20 56.07 18.77
C GLU A 342 7.95 55.67 17.31
N ASP A 343 7.76 54.36 17.09
CA ASP A 343 7.33 53.83 15.80
C ASP A 343 5.82 54.02 15.60
N PRO A 344 5.35 54.06 14.34
CA PRO A 344 3.92 54.11 14.06
C PRO A 344 3.19 52.86 14.58
N VAL A 345 1.98 53.08 15.10
CA VAL A 345 1.10 52.03 15.60
C VAL A 345 0.24 51.47 14.45
N PRO A 346 0.15 50.14 14.26
CA PRO A 346 -0.69 49.54 13.23
C PRO A 346 -2.17 49.95 13.36
N PRO A 347 -2.92 50.10 12.25
CA PRO A 347 -4.36 50.37 12.32
C PRO A 347 -5.10 49.31 13.16
N GLY A 348 -5.81 49.73 14.20
CA GLY A 348 -6.46 48.82 15.16
C GLY A 348 -5.58 48.36 16.32
N GLY A 349 -4.27 48.64 16.30
CA GLY A 349 -3.33 48.35 17.37
C GLY A 349 -2.52 47.06 17.18
N TYR A 350 -1.55 46.85 18.07
CA TYR A 350 -0.74 45.63 18.15
C TYR A 350 -1.56 44.43 18.63
N ARG A 351 -1.18 43.23 18.18
CA ARG A 351 -1.85 41.98 18.56
C ARG A 351 -1.65 41.60 20.02
N HIS A 352 -0.52 42.00 20.59
CA HIS A 352 -0.08 41.59 21.92
C HIS A 352 -0.14 42.76 22.91
N ASN A 353 -0.24 42.45 24.20
CA ASN A 353 -0.16 43.45 25.26
C ASN A 353 1.27 43.98 25.41
N LYS A 354 1.45 45.05 26.19
CA LYS A 354 2.73 45.72 26.41
C LYS A 354 3.83 44.75 26.88
N ASP A 355 3.54 43.93 27.88
CA ASP A 355 4.52 43.01 28.46
C ASP A 355 5.03 41.99 27.42
N LYS A 356 4.11 41.41 26.63
CA LYS A 356 4.48 40.46 25.59
C LYS A 356 5.23 41.13 24.44
N ILE A 357 4.90 42.38 24.10
CA ILE A 357 5.66 43.16 23.12
C ILE A 357 7.08 43.38 23.62
N GLN A 358 7.26 43.76 24.89
CA GLN A 358 8.59 43.94 25.48
C GLN A 358 9.39 42.63 25.46
N GLU A 359 8.78 41.50 25.81
CA GLU A 359 9.42 40.18 25.68
C GLU A 359 9.88 39.89 24.24
N LEU A 360 9.08 40.25 23.23
CA LEU A 360 9.46 40.08 21.82
C LEU A 360 10.60 41.03 21.40
N ILE A 361 10.70 42.22 21.98
CA ILE A 361 11.82 43.15 21.76
C ILE A 361 13.09 42.56 22.38
N ASP A 362 12.99 42.09 23.62
CA ASP A 362 14.12 41.54 24.37
C ASP A 362 14.66 40.23 23.74
N ASP A 363 13.79 39.42 23.10
CA ASP A 363 14.16 38.21 22.34
C ASP A 363 14.54 38.50 20.86
N ASP A 364 14.74 39.78 20.49
CA ASP A 364 15.08 40.22 19.12
C ASP A 364 14.11 39.68 18.04
N ARG A 365 12.82 39.55 18.37
CA ARG A 365 11.77 39.08 17.46
C ARG A 365 11.05 40.20 16.72
N ILE A 366 11.40 41.46 16.96
CA ILE A 366 10.83 42.60 16.23
C ILE A 366 11.85 43.12 15.22
N HIS A 367 11.44 43.23 13.97
CA HIS A 367 12.21 43.93 12.95
C HIS A 367 11.77 45.39 12.92
N PHE A 368 12.67 46.25 13.39
CA PHE A 368 12.57 47.70 13.36
C PHE A 368 13.11 48.26 12.04
N ASP A 369 12.54 49.38 11.60
CA ASP A 369 12.92 50.06 10.38
C ASP A 369 13.34 51.50 10.69
N THR A 370 14.25 52.08 9.91
CA THR A 370 14.75 53.45 10.13
C THR A 370 13.99 54.52 9.32
N GLU A 371 13.15 54.10 8.36
CA GLU A 371 12.43 54.97 7.43
C GLU A 371 11.00 55.30 7.91
N GLY A 372 10.64 54.89 9.13
CA GLY A 372 9.33 55.14 9.72
C GLY A 372 8.24 54.19 9.24
N ASN A 373 8.62 53.01 8.73
CA ASN A 373 7.68 51.93 8.45
C ASN A 373 7.15 51.28 9.75
N LEU A 374 6.02 50.56 9.66
CA LEU A 374 5.49 49.82 10.80
C LEU A 374 6.48 48.73 11.26
N PRO A 375 6.69 48.56 12.58
CA PRO A 375 7.48 47.46 13.11
C PRO A 375 6.79 46.13 12.81
N THR A 376 7.59 45.13 12.43
CA THR A 376 7.09 43.81 12.03
C THR A 376 7.64 42.72 12.93
N ILE A 377 6.93 41.61 13.06
CA ILE A 377 7.44 40.45 13.81
C ILE A 377 8.30 39.58 12.88
N LYS A 378 9.45 39.14 13.37
CA LYS A 378 10.31 38.14 12.72
C LYS A 378 9.70 36.76 12.92
N ARG A 379 9.41 36.07 11.82
CA ARG A 379 8.99 34.66 11.81
C ARG A 379 10.09 33.83 11.22
N TYR A 380 10.74 33.01 12.05
CA TYR A 380 11.91 32.25 11.61
C TYR A 380 11.51 30.99 10.84
N LEU A 381 12.28 30.68 9.78
CA LEU A 381 12.01 29.53 8.92
C LEU A 381 12.16 28.20 9.68
N PHE A 382 13.13 28.10 10.59
CA PHE A 382 13.35 26.88 11.38
C PHE A 382 12.16 26.55 12.31
N GLU A 383 11.32 27.54 12.64
CA GLU A 383 10.09 27.35 13.42
C GLU A 383 8.92 26.86 12.54
N ASN A 384 9.04 26.96 11.21
CA ASN A 384 7.98 26.63 10.26
C ASN A 384 8.54 26.04 8.96
N MET A 385 9.27 24.93 9.08
CA MET A 385 9.91 24.22 7.97
C MET A 385 8.94 23.39 7.13
N ASN A 386 7.73 23.16 7.64
CA ASN A 386 6.71 22.35 7.01
C ASN A 386 5.59 23.21 6.39
N GLN A 387 4.77 22.58 5.58
CA GLN A 387 3.59 23.16 4.96
C GLN A 387 2.54 22.08 4.71
N ARG A 388 1.31 22.48 4.37
CA ARG A 388 0.33 21.53 3.84
C ARG A 388 0.83 20.95 2.52
N PRO A 389 0.59 19.65 2.25
CA PRO A 389 0.75 19.10 0.91
C PRO A 389 -0.01 19.98 -0.10
N LYS A 390 0.67 20.37 -1.17
CA LYS A 390 0.07 21.17 -2.24
C LYS A 390 -0.42 20.21 -3.33
N ALA A 391 -1.59 20.53 -3.91
CA ALA A 391 -2.12 19.81 -5.07
C ALA A 391 -1.22 19.97 -6.30
N ILE A 392 -0.54 21.11 -6.46
CA ILE A 392 0.47 21.28 -7.51
C ILE A 392 1.84 20.99 -6.90
N MET A 393 2.47 19.91 -7.37
CA MET A 393 3.80 19.50 -6.94
C MET A 393 4.84 19.80 -8.01
N SER A 394 5.76 20.71 -7.65
CA SER A 394 6.92 21.10 -8.45
C SER A 394 8.24 20.64 -7.80
N ASP A 395 8.22 19.48 -7.15
CA ASP A 395 9.45 18.86 -6.61
C ASP A 395 10.43 18.52 -7.77
N ASP A 396 11.66 18.08 -7.46
CA ASP A 396 12.67 17.77 -8.49
C ASP A 396 12.08 16.84 -9.56
N GLN A 397 11.88 17.39 -10.76
CA GLN A 397 11.12 16.76 -11.83
C GLN A 397 11.94 15.71 -12.60
N ARG A 398 13.18 15.43 -12.18
CA ARG A 398 14.06 14.42 -12.81
C ARG A 398 13.75 13.03 -12.26
N PRO A 399 13.58 12.00 -13.10
CA PRO A 399 13.56 10.61 -12.66
C PRO A 399 14.84 10.23 -11.91
N ASP A 400 14.80 9.16 -11.12
CA ASP A 400 15.93 8.63 -10.36
C ASP A 400 17.01 7.96 -11.24
N ASP A 401 17.16 8.31 -12.52
CA ASP A 401 18.08 7.68 -13.48
C ASP A 401 19.53 7.65 -13.00
N SER A 402 19.97 8.71 -12.31
CA SER A 402 21.32 8.76 -11.73
C SER A 402 21.51 7.71 -10.63
N LEU A 403 20.49 7.53 -9.79
CA LEU A 403 20.49 6.53 -8.73
C LEU A 403 20.43 5.11 -9.32
N MET A 404 19.59 4.91 -10.35
CA MET A 404 19.50 3.63 -11.05
C MET A 404 20.82 3.23 -11.73
N LYS A 405 21.55 4.21 -12.29
CA LYS A 405 22.91 4.00 -12.82
C LYS A 405 23.90 3.66 -11.71
N GLU A 406 23.85 4.35 -10.57
CA GLU A 406 24.68 4.05 -9.39
C GLU A 406 24.45 2.62 -8.90
N PHE A 407 23.18 2.20 -8.84
CA PHE A 407 22.78 0.87 -8.37
C PHE A 407 22.95 -0.23 -9.42
N LYS A 408 23.25 0.14 -10.66
CA LYS A 408 23.31 -0.77 -11.82
C LYS A 408 22.01 -1.54 -12.03
N THR A 409 20.89 -0.87 -11.83
CA THR A 409 19.53 -1.39 -12.03
C THR A 409 18.86 -0.54 -13.11
N PRO A 410 19.23 -0.68 -14.40
CA PRO A 410 18.62 0.15 -15.45
C PRO A 410 17.12 -0.16 -15.54
N PHE A 411 16.29 0.86 -15.35
CA PHE A 411 14.84 0.77 -15.39
C PHE A 411 14.33 2.03 -16.07
N ASP A 412 13.35 1.89 -16.94
CA ASP A 412 12.80 3.01 -17.69
C ASP A 412 11.78 3.77 -16.82
N ASN A 413 11.93 5.09 -16.72
CA ASN A 413 11.01 5.99 -16.02
C ASN A 413 10.70 5.63 -14.54
N PRO A 414 11.71 5.38 -13.67
CA PRO A 414 11.46 5.12 -12.26
C PRO A 414 10.80 6.34 -11.60
N LYS A 415 9.78 6.10 -10.77
CA LYS A 415 9.20 7.13 -9.90
C LYS A 415 10.26 7.69 -8.95
N GLN A 416 10.10 8.96 -8.61
CA GLN A 416 11.08 9.75 -7.87
C GLN A 416 11.04 9.45 -6.37
N LEU A 417 12.20 9.18 -5.77
CA LEU A 417 12.32 8.98 -4.33
C LEU A 417 11.81 10.20 -3.53
N ALA A 418 12.05 11.41 -4.01
CA ALA A 418 11.60 12.63 -3.35
C ALA A 418 10.06 12.71 -3.25
N PHE A 419 9.37 12.39 -4.34
CA PHE A 419 7.90 12.34 -4.38
C PHE A 419 7.37 11.26 -3.45
N MET A 420 7.93 10.04 -3.52
CA MET A 420 7.51 8.93 -2.66
C MET A 420 7.72 9.24 -1.18
N LYS A 421 8.87 9.77 -0.79
CA LYS A 421 9.11 10.19 0.60
C LYS A 421 8.12 11.25 1.05
N ARG A 422 7.75 12.18 0.17
CA ARG A 422 6.82 13.25 0.52
C ARG A 422 5.43 12.71 0.84
N ILE A 423 4.86 11.88 -0.02
CA ILE A 423 3.53 11.31 0.21
C ILE A 423 3.52 10.34 1.40
N LEU A 424 4.58 9.53 1.56
CA LEU A 424 4.67 8.57 2.66
C LEU A 424 5.06 9.21 4.00
N SER A 425 5.62 10.41 4.02
CA SER A 425 5.89 11.13 5.28
C SER A 425 4.63 11.59 6.01
N ILE A 426 3.48 11.60 5.32
CA ILE A 426 2.19 12.00 5.86
C ILE A 426 1.59 10.90 6.75
N VAL A 427 1.95 9.63 6.51
CA VAL A 427 1.40 8.49 7.25
C VAL A 427 2.18 8.22 8.53
N ASP A 428 1.51 7.55 9.48
CA ASP A 428 2.06 7.25 10.80
C ASP A 428 3.36 6.45 10.69
N LYS A 429 4.22 6.60 11.69
CA LYS A 429 5.59 6.07 11.68
C LYS A 429 5.68 4.55 11.81
N ASP A 430 4.60 3.86 12.12
CA ASP A 430 4.49 2.40 12.31
C ASP A 430 3.54 1.74 11.29
N SER A 431 3.16 2.50 10.25
CA SER A 431 2.24 2.09 9.20
C SER A 431 2.73 0.92 8.35
N ILE A 432 1.79 0.16 7.77
CA ILE A 432 2.06 -0.76 6.65
C ILE A 432 1.72 -0.06 5.33
N ILE A 433 2.68 -0.05 4.41
CA ILE A 433 2.58 0.53 3.07
C ILE A 433 2.58 -0.60 2.03
N LEU A 434 1.58 -0.62 1.14
CA LEU A 434 1.49 -1.59 0.05
C LEU A 434 1.69 -0.90 -1.29
N ASP A 435 2.48 -1.53 -2.16
CA ASP A 435 2.60 -1.17 -3.57
C ASP A 435 2.57 -2.45 -4.41
N PHE A 436 1.45 -2.66 -5.09
CA PHE A 436 1.21 -3.84 -5.93
C PHE A 436 1.46 -3.59 -7.43
N PHE A 437 2.09 -2.46 -7.75
CA PHE A 437 2.70 -2.16 -9.05
C PHE A 437 4.13 -1.67 -8.81
N SER A 438 4.90 -2.45 -8.04
CA SER A 438 6.10 -1.91 -7.41
C SER A 438 7.19 -1.48 -8.39
N GLY A 439 7.25 -2.07 -9.59
CA GLY A 439 8.19 -1.74 -10.65
C GLY A 439 9.63 -1.76 -10.14
N SER A 440 10.29 -0.60 -10.18
CA SER A 440 11.65 -0.47 -9.63
C SER A 440 11.74 -0.50 -8.09
N SER A 441 10.61 -0.58 -7.37
CA SER A 441 10.52 -0.57 -5.90
C SER A 441 10.96 0.75 -5.24
N THR A 442 10.61 1.89 -5.85
CA THR A 442 10.83 3.22 -5.25
C THR A 442 10.13 3.36 -3.89
N THR A 443 8.95 2.76 -3.72
CA THR A 443 8.17 2.77 -2.47
C THR A 443 8.94 2.17 -1.30
N ALA A 444 9.48 0.95 -1.45
CA ALA A 444 10.30 0.31 -0.42
C ALA A 444 11.55 1.13 -0.06
N HIS A 445 12.23 1.72 -1.05
CA HIS A 445 13.36 2.63 -0.80
C HIS A 445 12.90 3.83 0.06
N ALA A 446 11.80 4.49 -0.30
CA ALA A 446 11.28 5.64 0.43
C ALA A 446 10.93 5.31 1.88
N VAL A 447 10.33 4.14 2.13
CA VAL A 447 10.00 3.65 3.48
C VAL A 447 11.26 3.49 4.34
N MET A 448 12.28 2.80 3.83
CA MET A 448 13.55 2.63 4.56
C MET A 448 14.23 3.99 4.84
N GLN A 449 14.24 4.89 3.84
CA GLN A 449 14.84 6.21 4.00
C GLN A 449 14.10 7.04 5.05
N LEU A 450 12.78 7.01 5.07
CA LEU A 450 11.97 7.72 6.07
C LEU A 450 12.21 7.15 7.48
N ASN A 451 12.19 5.83 7.64
CA ASN A 451 12.47 5.20 8.94
C ASN A 451 13.86 5.59 9.48
N ALA A 452 14.87 5.67 8.60
CA ALA A 452 16.21 6.11 9.00
C ALA A 452 16.25 7.61 9.42
N GLU A 453 15.46 8.45 8.77
CA GLU A 453 15.43 9.90 9.02
C GLU A 453 14.59 10.29 10.23
N ASP A 454 13.47 9.60 10.46
CA ASP A 454 12.46 9.99 11.45
C ASP A 454 12.30 8.97 12.59
N GLN A 455 13.16 7.94 12.64
CA GLN A 455 13.14 6.84 13.60
C GLN A 455 11.81 6.07 13.61
N GLY A 456 11.15 6.01 12.45
CA GLY A 456 9.96 5.19 12.26
C GLY A 456 10.26 3.70 12.13
N SER A 457 9.18 2.93 12.16
CA SER A 457 9.13 1.47 11.98
C SER A 457 8.07 1.10 10.93
N ARG A 458 7.92 1.92 9.89
CA ARG A 458 7.00 1.66 8.78
C ARG A 458 7.43 0.38 8.07
N LYS A 459 6.45 -0.42 7.66
CA LYS A 459 6.66 -1.69 6.94
C LYS A 459 6.21 -1.54 5.50
N TYR A 460 6.81 -2.28 4.59
CA TYR A 460 6.37 -2.30 3.20
C TYR A 460 6.01 -3.70 2.70
N ILE A 461 5.03 -3.78 1.79
CA ILE A 461 4.67 -4.98 1.03
C ILE A 461 4.73 -4.61 -0.45
N MET A 462 5.71 -5.15 -1.17
CA MET A 462 5.83 -4.96 -2.62
C MET A 462 5.26 -6.17 -3.36
N VAL A 463 4.54 -5.94 -4.45
CA VAL A 463 4.20 -6.99 -5.42
C VAL A 463 4.74 -6.62 -6.79
N GLN A 464 5.34 -7.58 -7.47
CA GLN A 464 5.80 -7.42 -8.84
C GLN A 464 5.63 -8.70 -9.64
N LEU A 465 5.01 -8.57 -10.81
CA LEU A 465 4.98 -9.63 -11.80
C LEU A 465 6.42 -9.88 -12.31
N PRO A 466 6.87 -11.15 -12.40
CA PRO A 466 8.17 -11.50 -12.97
C PRO A 466 8.16 -11.41 -14.51
N GLU A 467 7.81 -10.24 -15.03
CA GLU A 467 7.74 -9.95 -16.46
C GLU A 467 9.14 -10.09 -17.09
N GLN A 468 9.22 -10.85 -18.18
CA GLN A 468 10.48 -11.12 -18.87
C GLN A 468 11.01 -9.86 -19.56
N ILE A 469 12.30 -9.59 -19.35
CA ILE A 469 12.98 -8.47 -19.98
C ILE A 469 13.45 -8.87 -21.38
N GLU A 470 13.13 -8.07 -22.39
CA GLU A 470 13.59 -8.27 -23.76
C GLU A 470 15.13 -8.23 -23.87
N LYS A 471 15.71 -9.09 -24.72
CA LYS A 471 17.16 -9.34 -24.79
C LYS A 471 18.00 -8.12 -25.16
N ASP A 472 17.43 -7.17 -25.88
CA ASP A 472 18.09 -5.96 -26.36
C ASP A 472 18.05 -4.81 -25.34
N LYS A 473 17.19 -4.90 -24.32
CA LYS A 473 17.07 -3.90 -23.26
C LYS A 473 18.33 -3.82 -22.39
N PRO A 474 18.69 -2.63 -21.86
CA PRO A 474 19.86 -2.45 -21.00
C PRO A 474 19.87 -3.36 -19.76
N ALA A 475 18.69 -3.63 -19.18
CA ALA A 475 18.56 -4.51 -18.01
C ALA A 475 18.94 -5.95 -18.31
N TYR A 476 18.54 -6.49 -19.46
CA TYR A 476 18.93 -7.85 -19.86
C TYR A 476 20.45 -7.98 -20.01
N LYS A 477 21.06 -6.99 -20.65
CA LYS A 477 22.52 -6.87 -20.83
C LYS A 477 23.26 -6.70 -19.50
N ALA A 478 22.62 -6.12 -18.49
CA ALA A 478 23.15 -5.98 -17.14
C ALA A 478 23.04 -7.27 -16.29
N GLY A 479 22.37 -8.31 -16.80
CA GLY A 479 22.27 -9.62 -16.17
C GLY A 479 20.90 -9.97 -15.62
N TYR A 480 19.97 -9.02 -15.60
CA TYR A 480 18.59 -9.26 -15.13
C TYR A 480 17.77 -10.01 -16.18
N ARG A 481 16.81 -10.81 -15.74
CA ARG A 481 15.89 -11.59 -16.59
C ARG A 481 14.46 -11.13 -16.43
N THR A 482 14.08 -10.68 -15.24
CA THR A 482 12.73 -10.23 -14.95
C THR A 482 12.72 -8.87 -14.27
N ILE A 483 11.60 -8.15 -14.40
CA ILE A 483 11.45 -6.83 -13.79
C ILE A 483 11.57 -6.88 -12.27
N ASP A 484 11.08 -7.94 -11.61
CA ASP A 484 11.15 -8.08 -10.15
C ASP A 484 12.60 -8.08 -9.62
N GLU A 485 13.55 -8.64 -10.37
CA GLU A 485 14.95 -8.68 -9.99
C GLU A 485 15.55 -7.28 -9.88
N LEU A 486 15.13 -6.34 -10.74
CA LEU A 486 15.56 -4.94 -10.68
C LEU A 486 15.06 -4.28 -9.40
N GLY A 487 13.79 -4.49 -9.05
CA GLY A 487 13.17 -3.95 -7.84
C GLY A 487 13.83 -4.47 -6.56
N ARG A 488 13.97 -5.79 -6.45
CA ARG A 488 14.69 -6.46 -5.34
C ARG A 488 16.13 -5.96 -5.21
N THR A 489 16.84 -5.85 -6.33
CA THR A 489 18.22 -5.32 -6.31
C THR A 489 18.26 -3.85 -5.87
N ARG A 490 17.30 -3.01 -6.28
CA ARG A 490 17.20 -1.62 -5.79
C ARG A 490 17.03 -1.60 -4.27
N ILE A 491 16.17 -2.45 -3.71
CA ILE A 491 15.95 -2.55 -2.25
C ILE A 491 17.26 -2.90 -1.54
N GLU A 492 17.96 -3.95 -1.98
CA GLU A 492 19.23 -4.38 -1.39
C GLU A 492 20.30 -3.28 -1.44
N LYS A 493 20.44 -2.59 -2.58
CA LYS A 493 21.40 -1.48 -2.74
C LYS A 493 21.02 -0.26 -1.90
N ALA A 494 19.73 0.06 -1.82
CA ALA A 494 19.23 1.14 -0.99
C ALA A 494 19.50 0.86 0.49
N ALA A 495 19.23 -0.36 0.98
CA ALA A 495 19.51 -0.77 2.35
C ALA A 495 20.99 -0.57 2.72
N ILE A 496 21.92 -1.03 1.87
CA ILE A 496 23.36 -0.85 2.06
C ILE A 496 23.74 0.64 2.12
N LYS A 497 23.23 1.43 1.19
CA LYS A 497 23.52 2.87 1.11
C LYS A 497 23.02 3.62 2.34
N ILE A 498 21.75 3.41 2.71
CA ILE A 498 21.12 4.04 3.87
C ILE A 498 21.86 3.67 5.15
N LYS A 499 22.21 2.38 5.33
CA LYS A 499 22.97 1.94 6.51
C LYS A 499 24.33 2.60 6.59
N LYS A 500 25.04 2.71 5.48
CA LYS A 500 26.35 3.39 5.42
C LYS A 500 26.25 4.89 5.72
N GLU A 501 25.19 5.54 5.26
CA GLU A 501 25.02 7.00 5.41
C GLU A 501 24.47 7.43 6.78
N THR A 502 23.65 6.58 7.41
CA THR A 502 22.89 6.95 8.61
C THR A 502 23.21 6.12 9.85
N ASP A 503 23.70 4.89 9.68
CA ASP A 503 23.86 3.86 10.73
C ASP A 503 22.59 3.69 11.60
N ALA A 504 21.40 3.95 11.02
CA ALA A 504 20.14 3.87 11.72
C ALA A 504 19.80 2.41 12.10
N LYS A 505 19.12 2.23 13.24
CA LYS A 505 18.63 0.91 13.67
C LYS A 505 17.21 0.69 13.15
N ILE A 506 17.11 0.33 11.87
CA ILE A 506 15.85 0.03 11.20
C ILE A 506 15.86 -1.39 10.62
N ASP A 507 14.69 -1.87 10.21
CA ASP A 507 14.57 -3.08 9.39
C ASP A 507 15.03 -2.79 7.95
N TYR A 508 16.12 -3.43 7.55
CA TYR A 508 16.76 -3.26 6.24
C TYR A 508 16.43 -4.41 5.27
N GLY A 509 15.81 -5.48 5.77
CA GLY A 509 15.54 -6.69 4.99
C GLY A 509 14.13 -6.71 4.42
N TYR A 510 13.80 -7.86 3.83
CA TYR A 510 12.44 -8.27 3.48
C TYR A 510 12.36 -9.81 3.45
N LYS A 511 11.16 -10.36 3.69
CA LYS A 511 10.85 -11.76 3.34
C LYS A 511 10.32 -11.81 1.92
N LEU A 512 10.77 -12.79 1.15
CA LEU A 512 10.47 -13.01 -0.24
C LEU A 512 9.56 -14.24 -0.40
N TYR A 513 8.48 -14.04 -1.15
CA TYR A 513 7.51 -15.08 -1.52
C TYR A 513 7.28 -15.06 -3.03
N ARG A 514 7.02 -16.23 -3.61
CA ARG A 514 6.60 -16.39 -5.00
C ARG A 514 5.20 -16.98 -5.02
N LEU A 515 4.34 -16.45 -5.89
CA LEU A 515 3.08 -17.09 -6.25
C LEU A 515 3.35 -18.12 -7.34
N ASN A 516 2.93 -19.35 -7.09
CA ASN A 516 3.02 -20.44 -8.05
C ASN A 516 1.63 -21.00 -8.33
N GLU A 517 1.36 -21.33 -9.59
CA GLU A 517 0.21 -22.14 -9.96
C GLU A 517 0.60 -23.62 -9.90
N PRO A 518 -0.18 -24.48 -9.24
CA PRO A 518 -0.05 -25.93 -9.38
C PRO A 518 -0.21 -26.33 -10.85
N ASP A 519 0.53 -27.35 -11.29
CA ASP A 519 0.41 -27.85 -12.66
C ASP A 519 -0.88 -28.66 -12.89
N ASP A 520 -1.22 -28.90 -14.16
CA ASP A 520 -2.47 -29.59 -14.54
C ASP A 520 -2.58 -31.01 -13.97
N ASN A 521 -1.45 -31.72 -13.84
CA ASN A 521 -1.44 -33.08 -13.27
C ASN A 521 -1.75 -33.03 -11.77
N MET A 522 -1.15 -32.09 -11.06
CA MET A 522 -1.40 -31.87 -9.64
C MET A 522 -2.86 -31.46 -9.41
N LEU A 523 -3.40 -30.55 -10.24
CA LEU A 523 -4.81 -30.17 -10.18
C LEU A 523 -5.74 -31.36 -10.42
N HIS A 524 -5.42 -32.21 -11.41
CA HIS A 524 -6.18 -33.42 -11.69
C HIS A 524 -6.18 -34.37 -10.49
N ASN A 525 -5.00 -34.64 -9.91
CA ASN A 525 -4.86 -35.51 -8.75
C ASN A 525 -5.61 -34.96 -7.52
N ILE A 526 -5.57 -33.64 -7.30
CA ILE A 526 -6.31 -32.95 -6.23
C ILE A 526 -7.83 -33.15 -6.37
N LEU A 527 -8.35 -33.08 -7.60
CA LEU A 527 -9.77 -33.18 -7.91
C LEU A 527 -10.29 -34.63 -7.88
N GLU A 528 -9.50 -35.59 -8.36
CA GLU A 528 -9.86 -37.01 -8.37
C GLU A 528 -9.66 -37.71 -7.03
N PHE A 529 -8.97 -37.07 -6.07
CA PHE A 529 -8.70 -37.66 -4.77
C PHE A 529 -9.98 -38.11 -4.05
N ASP A 530 -10.02 -39.40 -3.76
CA ASP A 530 -11.02 -40.07 -2.93
C ASP A 530 -10.34 -40.75 -1.74
N PRO A 531 -10.51 -40.24 -0.50
CA PRO A 531 -9.88 -40.78 0.70
C PRO A 531 -10.34 -42.21 1.04
N TYR A 532 -11.38 -42.73 0.40
CA TYR A 532 -11.90 -44.09 0.64
C TYR A 532 -11.38 -45.14 -0.36
N ASN A 533 -10.77 -44.72 -1.47
CA ASN A 533 -10.47 -45.61 -2.60
C ASN A 533 -9.05 -45.42 -3.20
N THR A 534 -8.20 -44.59 -2.59
CA THR A 534 -6.81 -44.40 -3.06
C THR A 534 -5.96 -45.62 -2.70
N THR A 535 -5.63 -46.43 -3.71
CA THR A 535 -4.80 -47.65 -3.55
C THR A 535 -3.30 -47.38 -3.68
N ILE A 536 -2.91 -46.14 -4.00
CA ILE A 536 -1.52 -45.68 -4.10
C ILE A 536 -1.41 -44.38 -3.30
N PHE A 537 -0.65 -44.40 -2.20
CA PHE A 537 -0.25 -43.19 -1.48
C PHE A 537 0.92 -42.55 -2.22
N GLU A 538 0.62 -41.69 -3.19
CA GLU A 538 1.61 -40.74 -3.70
C GLU A 538 1.66 -39.55 -2.73
N ASP A 539 2.87 -39.10 -2.37
CA ASP A 539 3.05 -37.95 -1.51
C ASP A 539 2.61 -36.68 -2.26
N MET A 540 1.37 -36.26 -2.01
CA MET A 540 0.77 -35.08 -2.63
C MET A 540 1.40 -33.76 -2.17
N THR A 541 2.36 -33.77 -1.24
CA THR A 541 3.17 -32.58 -0.95
C THR A 541 4.24 -32.38 -2.03
N GLU A 542 4.75 -33.44 -2.68
CA GLU A 542 5.78 -33.31 -3.72
C GLU A 542 5.29 -32.47 -4.91
N GLY A 543 4.02 -32.61 -5.28
CA GLY A 543 3.38 -31.82 -6.35
C GLY A 543 3.25 -30.32 -6.08
N LEU A 544 3.58 -29.86 -4.87
CA LEU A 544 3.64 -28.43 -4.49
C LEU A 544 5.07 -27.97 -4.18
N THR A 545 6.06 -28.71 -4.64
CA THR A 545 7.48 -28.34 -4.58
C THR A 545 7.81 -27.43 -5.77
N PHE A 546 8.30 -26.22 -5.48
CA PHE A 546 8.66 -25.23 -6.50
C PHE A 546 10.07 -24.73 -6.28
N ASP A 547 10.89 -24.66 -7.34
CA ASP A 547 12.27 -24.16 -7.28
C ASP A 547 13.14 -24.82 -6.17
N GLY A 548 12.87 -26.09 -5.85
CA GLY A 548 13.57 -26.83 -4.78
C GLY A 548 13.08 -26.53 -3.36
N VAL A 549 12.06 -25.68 -3.20
CA VAL A 549 11.37 -25.44 -1.92
C VAL A 549 10.37 -26.57 -1.67
N PRO A 550 10.48 -27.31 -0.55
CA PRO A 550 9.59 -28.44 -0.26
C PRO A 550 8.11 -28.03 -0.22
N GLY A 551 7.23 -28.88 -0.74
CA GLY A 551 5.78 -28.60 -0.73
C GLY A 551 5.20 -28.37 0.66
N HIS A 552 5.77 -28.98 1.70
CA HIS A 552 5.50 -28.64 3.09
C HIS A 552 5.51 -27.12 3.34
N ALA A 553 6.62 -26.47 2.96
CA ALA A 553 6.83 -25.05 3.21
C ALA A 553 5.83 -24.21 2.45
N THR A 554 5.54 -24.57 1.19
CA THR A 554 4.52 -23.92 0.34
C THR A 554 3.11 -24.03 0.95
N ILE A 555 2.70 -25.23 1.38
CA ILE A 555 1.39 -25.47 2.00
C ILE A 555 1.28 -24.67 3.30
N LEU A 556 2.30 -24.76 4.16
CA LEU A 556 2.31 -24.09 5.46
C LEU A 556 2.21 -22.57 5.31
N SER A 557 3.02 -21.92 4.47
CA SER A 557 2.95 -20.47 4.28
C SER A 557 1.62 -20.02 3.69
N THR A 558 1.05 -20.80 2.76
CA THR A 558 -0.26 -20.48 2.19
C THR A 558 -1.34 -20.57 3.27
N TRP A 559 -1.32 -21.61 4.09
CA TRP A 559 -2.29 -21.82 5.16
C TRP A 559 -2.17 -20.83 6.30
N MET A 560 -0.96 -20.51 6.75
CA MET A 560 -0.73 -19.46 7.75
C MET A 560 -1.29 -18.12 7.29
N ASN A 561 -1.12 -17.80 6.00
CA ASN A 561 -1.69 -16.60 5.41
C ASN A 561 -3.23 -16.65 5.36
N MET A 562 -3.81 -17.76 4.88
CA MET A 562 -5.26 -17.98 4.88
C MET A 562 -5.88 -17.87 6.27
N ASP A 563 -5.15 -18.29 7.29
CA ASP A 563 -5.58 -18.32 8.68
C ASP A 563 -5.42 -16.99 9.42
N GLY A 564 -4.93 -15.96 8.74
CA GLY A 564 -4.80 -14.62 9.30
C GLY A 564 -3.50 -14.38 10.08
N TYR A 565 -2.58 -15.35 10.15
CA TYR A 565 -1.28 -15.19 10.81
C TYR A 565 -0.29 -14.36 9.99
N GLY A 566 -0.58 -14.13 8.70
CA GLY A 566 0.26 -13.33 7.81
C GLY A 566 1.50 -14.08 7.32
N LEU A 567 2.43 -13.32 6.73
CA LEU A 567 3.61 -13.84 6.02
C LEU A 567 4.93 -13.59 6.77
N THR A 568 4.87 -13.02 7.97
CA THR A 568 6.05 -12.71 8.77
C THR A 568 6.17 -13.61 9.99
N THR A 569 5.06 -14.24 10.41
CA THR A 569 4.99 -15.19 11.52
C THR A 569 5.78 -16.46 11.20
N GLU A 570 6.41 -17.05 12.21
CA GLU A 570 7.14 -18.32 12.12
C GLU A 570 6.39 -19.42 12.84
N SER A 571 6.53 -20.66 12.37
CA SER A 571 6.03 -21.85 13.06
C SER A 571 7.04 -22.37 14.06
N GLN A 572 6.53 -23.04 15.10
CA GLN A 572 7.33 -23.84 16.01
C GLN A 572 7.10 -25.32 15.67
N ARG A 573 8.18 -26.05 15.36
CA ARG A 573 8.13 -27.50 15.18
C ARG A 573 7.99 -28.20 16.52
N ILE A 574 7.01 -29.08 16.63
CA ILE A 574 6.79 -29.96 17.78
C ILE A 574 6.91 -31.39 17.30
N ARG A 575 7.80 -32.15 17.93
CA ARG A 575 7.90 -33.58 17.72
C ARG A 575 6.87 -34.29 18.61
N LEU A 576 6.08 -35.17 18.00
CA LEU A 576 5.18 -36.09 18.69
C LEU A 576 5.99 -37.33 19.12
N ASN A 577 5.73 -38.50 18.56
CA ASN A 577 6.58 -39.68 18.75
C ASN A 577 7.70 -39.70 17.69
N GLN A 578 7.31 -39.91 16.44
CA GLN A 578 8.20 -39.91 15.28
C GLN A 578 7.83 -38.87 14.23
N TYR A 579 6.62 -38.33 14.29
CA TYR A 579 6.13 -37.29 13.41
C TYR A 579 6.37 -35.88 13.98
N GLU A 580 6.53 -34.89 13.10
CA GLU A 580 6.67 -33.47 13.45
C GLU A 580 5.48 -32.65 12.93
N VAL A 581 4.96 -31.77 13.78
CA VAL A 581 3.84 -30.86 13.46
C VAL A 581 4.28 -29.41 13.61
N ASP A 582 3.61 -28.51 12.89
CA ASP A 582 3.83 -27.07 13.01
C ASP A 582 2.79 -26.45 13.94
N LEU A 583 3.25 -25.80 15.00
CA LEU A 583 2.43 -24.98 15.87
C LEU A 583 2.61 -23.51 15.51
N VAL A 584 1.52 -22.83 15.21
CA VAL A 584 1.48 -21.37 15.04
C VAL A 584 0.41 -20.82 15.97
N GLN A 585 0.84 -20.12 17.01
CA GLN A 585 -0.05 -19.62 18.07
C GLN A 585 -0.93 -20.75 18.63
N ASP A 586 -2.23 -20.73 18.34
CA ASP A 586 -3.23 -21.71 18.79
C ASP A 586 -3.68 -22.69 17.70
N SER A 587 -2.98 -22.74 16.57
CA SER A 587 -3.24 -23.66 15.45
C SER A 587 -2.12 -24.65 15.25
N LEU A 588 -2.50 -25.92 15.08
CA LEU A 588 -1.57 -27.00 14.76
C LEU A 588 -1.82 -27.50 13.34
N TYR A 589 -0.75 -27.65 12.56
CA TYR A 589 -0.80 -28.07 11.16
C TYR A 589 -0.18 -29.45 10.99
N ILE A 590 -0.91 -30.34 10.32
CA ILE A 590 -0.46 -31.69 9.93
C ILE A 590 -0.46 -31.75 8.41
N ILE A 591 0.73 -31.79 7.81
CA ILE A 591 0.93 -31.60 6.37
C ILE A 591 1.66 -32.79 5.74
N ASP A 592 2.76 -33.23 6.32
CA ASP A 592 3.62 -34.27 5.74
C ASP A 592 2.99 -35.67 5.88
N PRO A 593 3.34 -36.63 5.02
CA PRO A 593 2.93 -38.01 5.19
C PRO A 593 3.64 -38.68 6.38
N GLY A 594 3.09 -39.80 6.84
CA GLY A 594 3.73 -40.65 7.85
C GLY A 594 3.20 -40.50 9.28
N LEU A 595 2.15 -39.70 9.51
CA LEU A 595 1.44 -39.68 10.79
C LEU A 595 0.85 -41.07 11.09
N ASP A 596 1.11 -41.61 12.28
CA ASP A 596 0.59 -42.90 12.73
C ASP A 596 -0.26 -42.82 14.01
N SER A 597 -0.76 -43.97 14.47
CA SER A 597 -1.57 -44.07 15.69
C SER A 597 -0.82 -43.69 16.97
N GLU A 598 0.49 -43.96 17.06
CA GLU A 598 1.29 -43.57 18.24
C GLU A 598 1.46 -42.05 18.32
N ASP A 599 1.71 -41.40 17.18
CA ASP A 599 1.76 -39.94 17.07
C ASP A 599 0.42 -39.29 17.42
N VAL A 600 -0.71 -39.85 16.94
CA VAL A 600 -2.05 -39.37 17.31
C VAL A 600 -2.26 -39.46 18.81
N MET A 601 -1.90 -40.57 19.44
CA MET A 601 -2.06 -40.73 20.90
C MET A 601 -1.19 -39.75 21.69
N GLU A 602 0.05 -39.49 21.24
CA GLU A 602 0.92 -38.50 21.87
C GLU A 602 0.36 -37.08 21.71
N LEU A 603 -0.14 -36.71 20.53
CA LEU A 603 -0.79 -35.41 20.31
C LEU A 603 -1.98 -35.21 21.26
N ILE A 604 -2.85 -36.21 21.39
CA ILE A 604 -4.01 -36.14 22.28
C ILE A 604 -3.56 -35.96 23.74
N LYS A 605 -2.52 -36.70 24.17
CA LYS A 605 -1.93 -36.54 25.50
C LYS A 605 -1.43 -35.11 25.72
N LEU A 606 -0.65 -34.55 24.79
CA LEU A 606 -0.13 -33.18 24.89
C LEU A 606 -1.24 -32.11 24.99
N ILE A 607 -2.35 -32.32 24.28
CA ILE A 607 -3.53 -31.44 24.35
C ILE A 607 -4.22 -31.55 25.71
N GLU A 608 -4.44 -32.78 26.21
CA GLU A 608 -5.13 -33.03 27.47
C GLU A 608 -4.32 -32.59 28.70
N THR A 609 -2.99 -32.63 28.63
CA THR A 609 -2.08 -32.18 29.69
C THR A 609 -1.81 -30.67 29.68
N ASN A 610 -2.29 -29.93 28.67
CA ASN A 610 -1.99 -28.52 28.42
C ASN A 610 -0.51 -28.22 28.07
N GLU A 611 0.24 -29.23 27.63
CA GLU A 611 1.58 -29.00 27.08
C GLU A 611 1.50 -28.33 25.70
N VAL A 612 0.42 -28.60 24.95
CA VAL A 612 0.07 -27.91 23.71
C VAL A 612 -1.32 -27.30 23.85
N ASN A 613 -1.42 -25.97 23.82
CA ASN A 613 -2.69 -25.27 23.94
C ASN A 613 -3.16 -24.73 22.59
N ILE A 614 -4.10 -25.44 21.97
CA ILE A 614 -4.61 -25.14 20.63
C ILE A 614 -6.14 -25.04 20.62
N SER A 615 -6.67 -24.25 19.69
CA SER A 615 -8.10 -24.13 19.41
C SER A 615 -8.51 -24.90 18.14
N ARG A 616 -7.55 -25.17 17.25
CA ARG A 616 -7.80 -25.88 16.00
C ARG A 616 -6.60 -26.71 15.52
N ILE A 617 -6.92 -27.77 14.80
CA ILE A 617 -5.98 -28.57 14.02
C ILE A 617 -6.39 -28.48 12.56
N VAL A 618 -5.45 -28.14 11.69
CA VAL A 618 -5.63 -28.07 10.24
C VAL A 618 -4.88 -29.23 9.60
N LEU A 619 -5.60 -30.05 8.83
CA LEU A 619 -5.10 -31.28 8.24
C LEU A 619 -5.00 -31.15 6.72
N TYR A 620 -3.94 -31.71 6.15
CA TYR A 620 -3.82 -32.01 4.72
C TYR A 620 -4.23 -33.46 4.48
N PRO A 621 -5.50 -33.74 4.14
CA PRO A 621 -6.02 -35.10 4.15
C PRO A 621 -5.31 -36.01 3.14
N TYR A 622 -4.76 -35.44 2.06
CA TYR A 622 -3.99 -36.15 1.05
C TYR A 622 -2.75 -36.87 1.60
N SER A 623 -2.20 -36.42 2.73
CA SER A 623 -1.02 -37.02 3.37
C SER A 623 -1.35 -38.01 4.48
N ILE A 624 -2.62 -38.18 4.84
CA ILE A 624 -3.02 -38.96 6.03
C ILE A 624 -3.76 -40.22 5.62
N VAL A 625 -3.29 -41.36 6.11
CA VAL A 625 -3.95 -42.65 5.87
C VAL A 625 -5.36 -42.65 6.49
N PHE A 626 -6.36 -43.14 5.75
CA PHE A 626 -7.77 -43.12 6.16
C PHE A 626 -8.02 -43.58 7.60
N ASN A 627 -7.43 -44.71 8.01
CA ASN A 627 -7.60 -45.26 9.37
C ASN A 627 -7.06 -44.30 10.45
N VAL A 628 -5.92 -43.66 10.20
CA VAL A 628 -5.30 -42.69 11.11
C VAL A 628 -6.12 -41.40 11.15
N LEU A 629 -6.61 -40.92 10.02
CA LEU A 629 -7.49 -39.76 9.93
C LEU A 629 -8.78 -39.98 10.74
N HIS A 630 -9.40 -41.15 10.60
CA HIS A 630 -10.61 -41.50 11.34
C HIS A 630 -10.33 -41.65 12.85
N GLU A 631 -9.19 -42.22 13.22
CA GLU A 631 -8.75 -42.30 14.62
C GLU A 631 -8.57 -40.90 15.23
N LEU A 632 -7.86 -40.00 14.54
CA LEU A 632 -7.66 -38.62 14.97
C LEU A 632 -8.99 -37.90 15.15
N LYS A 633 -9.91 -37.98 14.17
CA LYS A 633 -11.27 -37.41 14.24
C LYS A 633 -12.03 -37.89 15.49
N ARG A 634 -11.98 -39.20 15.75
CA ARG A 634 -12.66 -39.80 16.89
C ARG A 634 -12.05 -39.32 18.21
N ASN A 635 -10.73 -39.27 18.32
CA ASN A 635 -10.06 -38.88 19.55
C ASN A 635 -10.25 -37.38 19.85
N ILE A 636 -10.16 -36.51 18.85
CA ILE A 636 -10.41 -35.06 19.00
C ILE A 636 -11.84 -34.77 19.45
N THR A 637 -12.82 -35.51 18.94
CA THR A 637 -14.23 -35.37 19.36
C THR A 637 -14.46 -35.80 20.82
N ASN A 638 -13.61 -36.68 21.36
CA ASN A 638 -13.74 -37.27 22.70
C ASN A 638 -12.68 -36.77 23.69
N LEU A 639 -12.09 -35.58 23.44
CA LEU A 639 -11.11 -34.97 24.33
C LEU A 639 -11.67 -34.79 25.75
N ARG A 640 -10.84 -35.07 26.74
CA ARG A 640 -11.18 -34.88 28.15
C ARG A 640 -10.99 -33.42 28.59
N ASN A 641 -11.34 -33.12 29.83
CA ASN A 641 -11.08 -31.83 30.49
C ASN A 641 -11.75 -30.60 29.83
N ASN A 642 -12.93 -30.78 29.20
CA ASN A 642 -13.67 -29.72 28.48
C ASN A 642 -12.84 -28.99 27.41
N LYS A 643 -11.83 -29.67 26.83
CA LYS A 643 -11.10 -29.15 25.68
C LYS A 643 -11.97 -29.24 24.43
N ASN A 644 -12.06 -28.14 23.71
CA ASN A 644 -12.75 -28.07 22.42
C ASN A 644 -11.74 -27.63 21.36
N VAL A 645 -11.34 -28.57 20.51
CA VAL A 645 -10.40 -28.35 19.41
C VAL A 645 -11.16 -28.62 18.12
N SER A 646 -11.23 -27.62 17.25
CA SER A 646 -11.85 -27.79 15.94
C SER A 646 -10.89 -28.51 14.98
N LEU A 647 -11.43 -29.42 14.17
CA LEU A 647 -10.66 -30.12 13.15
C LEU A 647 -11.06 -29.59 11.78
N ILE A 648 -10.09 -29.08 11.02
CA ILE A 648 -10.31 -28.48 9.71
C ILE A 648 -9.57 -29.31 8.68
N GLU A 649 -10.31 -29.94 7.77
CA GLU A 649 -9.74 -30.59 6.60
C GLU A 649 -9.66 -29.58 5.46
N ARG A 650 -8.49 -29.47 4.81
CA ARG A 650 -8.30 -28.60 3.64
C ARG A 650 -7.92 -29.44 2.44
N TYR A 651 -8.82 -29.48 1.44
CA TYR A 651 -8.64 -30.20 0.17
C TYR A 651 -8.13 -29.27 -0.94
#